data_AF-A0A8T4TBL4-F1
#
_entry.id   AF-A0A8T4TBL4-F1
#
_cell.length_a   1.000
_cell.length_b   1.000
_cell.length_c   1.000
_cell.angle_alpha   90.00
_cell.angle_beta   90.00
_cell.angle_gamma   90.00
#
_symmetry.space_group_name_H-M   'P 1'
#
loop_
_entity.id
_entity.type
_entity.pdbx_description
1 polymer ?
#
loop_
_entity_poly.entity_id
_entity_poly.type
_entity_poly.pdbx_seq_one_letter_code
_entity_poly.pdbx_strand_id
1 'polypeptide(L)'
;MRHVPISILAIVAVVGIATLMLSVSLLDRPAPFATVFVGQAASSPSDTVIARLEVGEYLGNEVESLTGTQISGLRSGTVHGAEGRTDYVQSLRFRDPGTFNGARMVFGQHELGDVTDFLEFEDAVFKYQIEFGSGLQSNIEDNSLPDIEDEDIMLLGDTYSIVDSNVNTDSNRVSLKLFGGFGSIEFTDGNYADDNYYSGVKVNGQSIDALVKIKATESSDFLVIYSLQYILNANAKEGGDLQVLPLHCVREFLQYPLGMLSPDFDICYKGLGGSGGNVVVSGISGNEVRISPRGDDEYVMTATNTRGQTYNIPLAQLPGSYGNRGRNFVFVEAANSAAPNINVDDYFLVNSKNDISGSSHVLRYDRREGNQLYFEDLAGNSRTATFDSVTGEGQLLVGEGTYEFVVGAGDSLAMDQTNDNSISGGEARFVFAGGSRVDFGPGFTITITTPERLFDEAVADENTQFSILFGAEIDLNVPSPQGAVFELESVDGRKQGLTQYGILFDWDTESDSDSLRLIMPGSYSGGSSGGAGAEVWITFERAALMKPGQQVPSPVQKCGDGLIVAPEYCDPPASLCATPNVFERGTCSNDCKTCVAKPKAACGNKILEVGEQCEVAADCAAGLVCNGCKCQAPACGNKIIEPGEQCESAADCPTGMSCNGCKCQVPTCAIAGKCRVFSGCGLGTDQLMADGQAQGCVDPYKAAAEGVPYCGTMPISRGSLKCNYMDAQTKLSCTCPPAPILEVPSPVEKVSLWQKFTAWLRQLFKGPSAPSLEIPAPAAGVICSNPATCRFWDASCGMGYEPLYVDGKFVQCVDVYAAAGKGIPYCSHKPVTQESAYCNYMSNDLREKLPCVCR
;
A
#
# COMPACT_ATOMS: atom_id res chain seq x y z
N MET A 1 37.44 -61.11 -1.10
CA MET A 1 36.25 -60.87 -1.95
C MET A 1 34.98 -61.07 -1.13
N ARG A 2 34.38 -60.00 -0.57
CA ARG A 2 33.01 -60.05 0.00
C ARG A 2 32.34 -58.71 0.32
N HIS A 3 32.80 -57.58 -0.26
CA HIS A 3 32.19 -56.26 0.02
C HIS A 3 31.85 -55.40 -1.21
N VAL A 4 31.91 -55.95 -2.43
CA VAL A 4 31.57 -55.19 -3.66
C VAL A 4 30.06 -54.93 -3.87
N PRO A 5 29.10 -55.78 -3.46
CA PRO A 5 27.69 -55.53 -3.80
C PRO A 5 26.99 -54.48 -2.94
N ILE A 6 27.57 -54.05 -1.82
CA ILE A 6 26.94 -53.06 -0.92
C ILE A 6 27.21 -51.62 -1.37
N SER A 7 28.37 -51.36 -1.98
CA SER A 7 28.73 -50.02 -2.47
C SER A 7 27.98 -49.62 -3.75
N ILE A 8 27.62 -50.58 -4.61
CA ILE A 8 26.89 -50.30 -5.86
C ILE A 8 25.42 -49.96 -5.56
N LEU A 9 24.79 -50.63 -4.59
CA LEU A 9 23.42 -50.33 -4.17
C LEU A 9 23.28 -48.95 -3.52
N ALA A 10 24.30 -48.50 -2.77
CA ALA A 10 24.31 -47.17 -2.18
C ALA A 10 24.42 -46.06 -3.23
N ILE A 11 25.22 -46.27 -4.29
CA ILE A 11 25.37 -45.28 -5.38
C ILE A 11 24.09 -45.20 -6.22
N VAL A 12 23.43 -46.33 -6.50
CA VAL A 12 22.14 -46.34 -7.24
C VAL A 12 21.02 -45.67 -6.44
N ALA A 13 21.00 -45.81 -5.11
CA ALA A 13 20.02 -45.15 -4.26
C ALA A 13 20.22 -43.62 -4.21
N VAL A 14 21.47 -43.14 -4.17
CA VAL A 14 21.79 -41.70 -4.15
C VAL A 14 21.48 -41.04 -5.50
N VAL A 15 21.78 -41.72 -6.62
CA VAL A 15 21.46 -41.22 -7.96
C VAL A 15 19.94 -41.26 -8.22
N GLY A 16 19.23 -42.26 -7.68
CA GLY A 16 17.76 -42.34 -7.74
C GLY A 16 17.05 -41.23 -6.96
N ILE A 17 17.57 -40.82 -5.80
CA ILE A 17 17.02 -39.72 -5.00
C ILE A 17 17.32 -38.36 -5.66
N ALA A 18 18.50 -38.18 -6.25
CA ALA A 18 18.85 -36.96 -6.97
C ALA A 18 18.01 -36.77 -8.24
N THR A 19 17.71 -37.85 -8.97
CA THR A 19 16.83 -37.80 -10.15
C THR A 19 15.36 -37.59 -9.80
N LEU A 20 14.89 -38.09 -8.66
CA LEU A 20 13.54 -37.82 -8.16
C LEU A 20 13.37 -36.36 -7.69
N MET A 21 14.40 -35.77 -7.10
CA MET A 21 14.42 -34.35 -6.70
C MET A 21 14.46 -33.39 -7.91
N LEU A 22 15.05 -33.82 -9.04
CA LEU A 22 15.15 -33.05 -10.29
C LEU A 22 13.93 -33.20 -11.22
N SER A 23 12.97 -34.08 -10.91
CA SER A 23 11.80 -34.38 -11.76
C SER A 23 10.47 -33.80 -11.26
N VAL A 24 10.48 -33.01 -10.18
CA VAL A 24 9.27 -32.33 -9.65
C VAL A 24 9.09 -30.91 -10.21
N SER A 25 9.91 -30.48 -11.17
CA SER A 25 9.90 -29.10 -11.67
C SER A 25 9.03 -28.82 -12.90
N LEU A 26 8.29 -29.78 -13.47
CA LEU A 26 7.51 -29.55 -14.69
C LEU A 26 6.21 -30.39 -14.73
N LEU A 27 5.06 -29.76 -14.42
CA LEU A 27 3.76 -29.81 -15.15
C LEU A 27 2.55 -29.38 -14.28
N ASP A 28 1.98 -28.24 -14.67
CA ASP A 28 0.57 -27.78 -14.66
C ASP A 28 -0.41 -28.13 -13.53
N ARG A 29 -0.86 -27.08 -12.80
CA ARG A 29 -2.29 -26.64 -12.70
C ARG A 29 -2.44 -25.30 -11.96
N PRO A 30 -3.54 -24.55 -12.18
CA PRO A 30 -3.60 -23.10 -12.04
C PRO A 30 -3.74 -22.67 -10.58
N ALA A 31 -2.90 -21.72 -10.16
CA ALA A 31 -3.17 -20.87 -9.02
C ALA A 31 -3.88 -19.60 -9.52
N PRO A 32 -4.84 -19.02 -8.77
CA PRO A 32 -5.33 -17.69 -9.07
C PRO A 32 -4.15 -16.72 -8.98
N PHE A 33 -3.82 -16.10 -10.11
CA PHE A 33 -2.79 -15.09 -10.20
C PHE A 33 -3.23 -13.87 -9.39
N ALA A 34 -2.59 -13.67 -8.24
CA ALA A 34 -2.33 -12.33 -7.72
C ALA A 34 -0.88 -12.01 -8.10
N THR A 35 -0.70 -11.43 -9.28
CA THR A 35 0.58 -10.82 -9.68
C THR A 35 0.77 -9.56 -8.85
N VAL A 36 1.57 -9.66 -7.79
CA VAL A 36 2.16 -8.48 -7.16
C VAL A 36 3.39 -8.14 -7.99
N PHE A 37 3.29 -7.13 -8.84
CA PHE A 37 4.46 -6.43 -9.35
C PHE A 37 5.05 -5.62 -8.18
N VAL A 38 6.29 -5.95 -7.81
CA VAL A 38 7.06 -5.17 -6.84
C VAL A 38 7.85 -4.14 -7.62
N GLY A 39 7.21 -3.01 -7.93
CA GLY A 39 7.93 -1.75 -8.03
C GLY A 39 8.35 -1.35 -6.61
N GLN A 40 9.62 -1.00 -6.40
CA GLN A 40 10.07 -0.49 -5.11
C GLN A 40 9.47 0.89 -4.86
N ALA A 41 8.25 0.94 -4.31
CA ALA A 41 7.78 2.12 -3.61
C ALA A 41 8.70 2.31 -2.39
N ALA A 42 9.52 3.36 -2.42
CA ALA A 42 10.35 3.73 -1.28
C ALA A 42 9.45 3.95 -0.05
N SER A 43 9.54 3.07 0.93
CA SER A 43 8.76 3.15 2.17
C SER A 43 9.20 4.35 2.99
N SER A 44 8.44 5.44 2.87
CA SER A 44 8.38 6.51 3.86
C SER A 44 7.17 6.24 4.77
N PRO A 45 7.17 6.64 6.05
CA PRO A 45 5.99 6.54 6.95
C PRO A 45 4.86 7.52 6.57
N SER A 46 4.72 7.84 5.28
CA SER A 46 3.79 8.79 4.69
C SER A 46 2.67 8.04 3.98
N ASP A 47 1.43 8.53 4.10
CA ASP A 47 0.27 8.01 3.38
C ASP A 47 0.27 8.47 1.90
N THR A 48 1.37 8.15 1.20
CA THR A 48 1.66 8.57 -0.16
C THR A 48 2.39 7.46 -0.91
N VAL A 49 1.92 7.16 -2.12
CA VAL A 49 2.59 6.29 -3.10
C VAL A 49 3.12 7.16 -4.23
N ILE A 50 4.36 6.91 -4.65
CA ILE A 50 5.01 7.62 -5.75
C ILE A 50 5.14 6.65 -6.93
N ALA A 51 4.55 7.02 -8.07
CA ALA A 51 4.74 6.37 -9.36
C ALA A 51 5.69 7.22 -10.22
N ARG A 52 6.47 6.56 -11.08
CA ARG A 52 7.41 7.22 -12.00
C ARG A 52 7.04 6.84 -13.42
N LEU A 53 6.69 7.82 -14.25
CA LEU A 53 6.18 7.59 -15.59
C LEU A 53 7.17 8.08 -16.66
N GLU A 54 7.35 7.27 -17.70
CA GLU A 54 7.98 7.67 -18.95
C GLU A 54 6.99 8.40 -19.88
N VAL A 55 7.49 9.07 -20.92
CA VAL A 55 6.65 9.84 -21.85
C VAL A 55 5.71 8.90 -22.59
N GLY A 56 4.41 9.19 -22.56
CA GLY A 56 3.36 8.37 -23.16
C GLY A 56 2.94 7.18 -22.30
N GLU A 57 3.54 6.98 -21.12
CA GLU A 57 3.19 5.89 -20.21
C GLU A 57 1.95 6.21 -19.38
N TYR A 58 1.12 5.18 -19.15
CA TYR A 58 -0.06 5.27 -18.29
C TYR A 58 0.29 4.98 -16.84
N LEU A 59 -0.26 5.77 -15.91
CA LEU A 59 -0.15 5.56 -14.46
C LEU A 59 -0.56 4.15 -14.04
N GLY A 60 -1.58 3.59 -14.68
CA GLY A 60 -2.07 2.25 -14.39
C GLY A 60 -1.12 1.11 -14.79
N ASN A 61 -0.06 1.36 -15.55
CA ASN A 61 1.00 0.38 -15.82
C ASN A 61 1.91 0.24 -14.59
N GLU A 62 2.30 1.37 -14.01
CA GLU A 62 3.13 1.43 -12.80
C GLU A 62 2.35 1.08 -11.54
N VAL A 63 1.15 1.63 -11.40
CA VAL A 63 0.28 1.44 -10.25
C VAL A 63 -1.12 1.11 -10.73
N GLU A 64 -1.38 -0.16 -11.02
CA GLU A 64 -2.72 -0.60 -11.42
C GLU A 64 -3.75 -0.38 -10.30
N SER A 65 -3.38 -0.76 -9.06
CA SER A 65 -4.29 -0.70 -7.91
C SER A 65 -3.57 -0.52 -6.57
N LEU A 66 -4.24 0.20 -5.66
CA LEU A 66 -3.84 0.38 -4.28
C LEU A 66 -4.90 -0.15 -3.33
N THR A 67 -4.45 -0.65 -2.18
CA THR A 67 -5.25 -1.21 -1.09
C THR A 67 -4.74 -0.69 0.25
N GLY A 68 -5.43 -1.04 1.34
CA GLY A 68 -5.02 -0.72 2.72
C GLY A 68 -3.63 -1.21 3.14
N THR A 69 -2.99 -2.07 2.35
CA THR A 69 -1.61 -2.53 2.60
C THR A 69 -0.56 -1.51 2.18
N GLN A 70 -0.86 -0.69 1.17
CA GLN A 70 0.05 0.32 0.65
C GLN A 70 -0.22 1.71 1.24
N ILE A 71 -1.50 2.06 1.44
CA ILE A 71 -1.93 3.36 1.93
C ILE A 71 -2.98 3.21 3.02
N SER A 72 -2.82 3.96 4.11
CA SER A 72 -3.63 3.81 5.30
C SER A 72 -5.06 4.31 5.15
N GLY A 73 -5.29 5.27 4.25
CA GLY A 73 -6.63 5.71 3.84
C GLY A 73 -7.51 4.61 3.23
N LEU A 74 -6.94 3.48 2.78
CA LEU A 74 -7.69 2.35 2.21
C LEU A 74 -7.84 1.14 3.15
N ARG A 75 -7.70 1.33 4.47
CA ARG A 75 -7.85 0.19 5.40
C ARG A 75 -9.22 -0.48 5.26
N SER A 76 -9.19 -1.79 5.09
CA SER A 76 -10.37 -2.66 5.16
C SER A 76 -10.99 -2.63 6.55
N GLY A 77 -12.26 -3.01 6.66
CA GLY A 77 -12.97 -3.01 7.93
C GLY A 77 -14.07 -4.06 8.01
N THR A 78 -14.94 -3.86 8.99
CA THR A 78 -16.10 -4.70 9.24
C THR A 78 -17.32 -3.82 9.42
N VAL A 79 -18.44 -4.21 8.83
CA VAL A 79 -19.76 -3.62 9.06
C VAL A 79 -20.62 -4.60 9.88
N HIS A 80 -21.41 -4.10 10.83
CA HIS A 80 -22.12 -4.88 11.83
C HIS A 80 -23.64 -4.76 11.73
N GLY A 81 -24.22 -5.14 10.59
CA GLY A 81 -25.67 -5.09 10.42
C GLY A 81 -26.44 -5.96 11.44
N ALA A 82 -27.71 -5.62 11.66
CA ALA A 82 -28.56 -6.33 12.62
C ALA A 82 -28.75 -7.83 12.28
N GLU A 83 -28.72 -8.18 10.99
CA GLU A 83 -28.82 -9.55 10.48
C GLU A 83 -27.47 -10.28 10.40
N GLY A 84 -26.34 -9.57 10.57
CA GLY A 84 -25.02 -10.20 10.52
C GLY A 84 -23.86 -9.24 10.34
N ARG A 85 -22.66 -9.81 10.53
CA ARG A 85 -21.38 -9.12 10.35
C ARG A 85 -20.80 -9.47 8.98
N THR A 86 -20.29 -8.48 8.25
CA THR A 86 -19.49 -8.70 7.04
C THR A 86 -18.19 -7.92 7.09
N ASP A 87 -17.11 -8.54 6.62
CA ASP A 87 -15.84 -7.84 6.40
C ASP A 87 -15.84 -7.26 4.99
N TYR A 88 -15.26 -6.07 4.82
CA TYR A 88 -15.16 -5.43 3.52
C TYR A 88 -13.73 -5.04 3.19
N VAL A 89 -13.39 -5.13 1.90
CA VAL A 89 -12.09 -4.73 1.36
C VAL A 89 -12.28 -3.56 0.40
N GLN A 90 -11.35 -2.61 0.43
CA GLN A 90 -11.37 -1.44 -0.43
C GLN A 90 -10.17 -1.42 -1.36
N SER A 91 -10.36 -0.87 -2.56
CA SER A 91 -9.25 -0.59 -3.48
C SER A 91 -9.49 0.66 -4.31
N LEU A 92 -8.40 1.32 -4.69
CA LEU A 92 -8.36 2.28 -5.77
C LEU A 92 -7.70 1.60 -6.97
N ARG A 93 -8.22 1.85 -8.18
CA ARG A 93 -7.63 1.42 -9.44
C ARG A 93 -7.44 2.61 -10.35
N PHE A 94 -6.31 2.66 -11.04
CA PHE A 94 -5.94 3.73 -11.98
C PHE A 94 -6.02 3.30 -13.43
N ARG A 95 -6.38 2.03 -13.68
CA ARG A 95 -6.72 1.48 -14.99
C ARG A 95 -7.67 0.31 -14.82
N ASP A 96 -8.60 0.18 -15.76
CA ASP A 96 -9.50 -0.97 -15.84
C ASP A 96 -9.74 -1.31 -17.32
N PRO A 97 -9.02 -2.29 -17.88
CA PRO A 97 -9.04 -2.59 -19.30
C PRO A 97 -10.46 -2.80 -19.85
N GLY A 98 -10.84 -2.03 -20.87
CA GLY A 98 -12.17 -2.05 -21.46
C GLY A 98 -13.18 -1.09 -20.80
N THR A 99 -12.83 -0.49 -19.66
CA THR A 99 -13.62 0.56 -18.99
C THR A 99 -12.92 1.92 -19.11
N PHE A 100 -11.66 2.02 -18.68
CA PHE A 100 -10.85 3.25 -18.76
C PHE A 100 -9.34 2.97 -18.67
N ASN A 101 -8.52 3.83 -19.24
CA ASN A 101 -7.05 3.74 -19.24
C ASN A 101 -6.38 4.59 -18.16
N GLY A 102 -7.04 5.67 -17.73
CA GLY A 102 -6.54 6.53 -16.66
C GLY A 102 -5.51 7.55 -17.14
N ALA A 103 -4.67 8.00 -16.21
CA ALA A 103 -3.71 9.06 -16.44
C ALA A 103 -2.56 8.61 -17.36
N ARG A 104 -2.11 9.48 -18.27
CA ARG A 104 -0.92 9.31 -19.10
C ARG A 104 -0.03 10.54 -19.01
N MET A 105 1.28 10.37 -18.94
CA MET A 105 2.20 11.51 -19.03
C MET A 105 2.41 11.92 -20.48
N VAL A 106 2.23 13.21 -20.77
CA VAL A 106 2.36 13.79 -22.11
C VAL A 106 3.26 15.02 -22.02
N PHE A 107 4.05 15.25 -23.07
CA PHE A 107 4.76 16.51 -23.28
C PHE A 107 4.25 17.12 -24.58
N GLY A 108 3.75 18.34 -24.52
CA GLY A 108 3.19 19.00 -25.70
C GLY A 108 2.64 20.38 -25.36
N GLN A 109 1.93 20.96 -26.32
CA GLN A 109 1.21 22.20 -26.08
C GLN A 109 -0.06 21.92 -25.27
N HIS A 110 -0.15 22.50 -24.07
CA HIS A 110 -1.34 22.38 -23.23
C HIS A 110 -2.39 23.45 -23.61
N GLU A 111 -3.59 23.36 -23.05
CA GLU A 111 -4.73 24.20 -23.45
C GLU A 111 -4.50 25.73 -23.32
N LEU A 112 -3.60 26.21 -22.43
CA LEU A 112 -3.27 27.64 -22.34
C LEU A 112 -2.18 28.08 -23.33
N GLY A 113 -1.66 27.15 -24.14
CA GLY A 113 -0.74 27.42 -25.23
C GLY A 113 0.75 27.30 -24.90
N ASP A 114 1.13 27.03 -23.64
CA ASP A 114 2.53 26.76 -23.30
C ASP A 114 2.90 25.32 -23.69
N VAL A 115 4.19 25.08 -23.97
CA VAL A 115 4.72 23.73 -24.17
C VAL A 115 5.34 23.25 -22.86
N THR A 116 4.80 22.17 -22.29
CA THR A 116 5.28 21.59 -21.02
C THR A 116 4.90 20.12 -20.93
N ASP A 117 5.44 19.42 -19.94
CA ASP A 117 4.91 18.13 -19.50
C ASP A 117 3.65 18.33 -18.65
N PHE A 118 2.69 17.42 -18.80
CA PHE A 118 1.47 17.36 -18.01
C PHE A 118 0.96 15.93 -17.90
N LEU A 119 0.16 15.69 -16.86
CA LEU A 119 -0.56 14.44 -16.69
C LEU A 119 -1.96 14.57 -17.30
N GLU A 120 -2.24 13.83 -18.35
CA GLU A 120 -3.48 13.86 -19.12
C GLU A 120 -4.40 12.68 -18.76
N PHE A 121 -5.70 12.94 -18.70
CA PHE A 121 -6.72 11.90 -18.52
C PHE A 121 -7.77 12.04 -19.63
N GLU A 122 -7.88 11.02 -20.49
CA GLU A 122 -8.83 11.00 -21.62
C GLU A 122 -10.23 10.48 -21.22
N ASP A 123 -10.35 9.82 -20.06
CA ASP A 123 -11.58 9.12 -19.67
C ASP A 123 -11.96 9.30 -18.19
N ALA A 124 -11.28 8.64 -17.28
CA ALA A 124 -11.59 8.60 -15.86
C ALA A 124 -10.34 8.76 -15.01
N VAL A 125 -10.51 9.37 -13.83
CA VAL A 125 -9.41 9.63 -12.91
C VAL A 125 -9.01 8.36 -12.16
N PHE A 126 -10.00 7.67 -11.58
CA PHE A 126 -9.80 6.43 -10.84
C PHE A 126 -11.13 5.68 -10.71
N LYS A 127 -11.02 4.38 -10.39
CA LYS A 127 -12.12 3.57 -9.87
C LYS A 127 -11.88 3.26 -8.39
N TYR A 128 -12.85 3.59 -7.55
CA TYR A 128 -12.92 3.17 -6.16
C TYR A 128 -13.89 2.00 -6.01
N GLN A 129 -13.51 0.99 -5.23
CA GLN A 129 -14.29 -0.24 -5.09
C GLN A 129 -14.28 -0.73 -3.65
N ILE A 130 -15.46 -1.12 -3.18
CA ILE A 130 -15.68 -1.86 -1.93
C ILE A 130 -16.27 -3.22 -2.27
N GLU A 131 -15.72 -4.28 -1.70
CA GLU A 131 -16.25 -5.64 -1.77
C GLU A 131 -16.60 -6.15 -0.38
N PHE A 132 -17.83 -6.64 -0.21
CA PHE A 132 -18.31 -7.23 1.04
C PHE A 132 -18.14 -8.74 0.97
N GLY A 133 -17.27 -9.30 1.81
CA GLY A 133 -16.82 -10.70 1.72
C GLY A 133 -17.96 -11.72 1.82
N SER A 134 -18.91 -11.51 2.74
CA SER A 134 -20.12 -12.34 2.86
C SER A 134 -21.36 -11.69 2.26
N GLY A 135 -21.22 -10.49 1.68
CA GLY A 135 -22.33 -9.59 1.38
C GLY A 135 -22.84 -8.83 2.61
N LEU A 136 -23.29 -7.61 2.38
CA LEU A 136 -23.98 -6.76 3.34
C LEU A 136 -25.48 -6.99 3.20
N GLN A 137 -26.06 -7.72 4.16
CA GLN A 137 -27.44 -8.19 4.11
C GLN A 137 -28.37 -7.28 4.92
N SER A 138 -29.56 -7.02 4.37
CA SER A 138 -30.67 -6.41 5.09
C SER A 138 -32.00 -7.01 4.64
N ASN A 139 -32.96 -7.09 5.56
CA ASN A 139 -34.36 -7.25 5.23
C ASN A 139 -34.84 -6.05 4.41
N ILE A 140 -35.88 -6.26 3.59
CA ILE A 140 -36.53 -5.20 2.81
C ILE A 140 -37.81 -4.82 3.55
N GLU A 141 -37.85 -3.62 4.14
CA GLU A 141 -39.01 -3.10 4.86
C GLU A 141 -39.39 -1.72 4.32
N ASP A 142 -40.64 -1.53 3.89
CA ASP A 142 -41.17 -0.25 3.40
C ASP A 142 -40.27 0.46 2.35
N ASN A 143 -39.68 -0.31 1.42
CA ASN A 143 -38.71 0.16 0.41
C ASN A 143 -37.39 0.71 1.01
N SER A 144 -37.00 0.22 2.18
CA SER A 144 -35.72 0.51 2.86
C SER A 144 -34.99 -0.77 3.29
N LEU A 145 -33.72 -0.63 3.63
CA LEU A 145 -32.82 -1.65 4.14
C LEU A 145 -32.41 -1.34 5.60
N PRO A 146 -33.33 -1.47 6.57
CA PRO A 146 -33.14 -0.98 7.94
C PRO A 146 -31.98 -1.63 8.70
N ASP A 147 -31.57 -2.86 8.35
CA ASP A 147 -30.53 -3.58 9.10
C ASP A 147 -29.11 -3.06 8.83
N ILE A 148 -28.95 -2.23 7.79
CA ILE A 148 -27.68 -1.61 7.41
C ILE A 148 -27.68 -0.10 7.63
N GLU A 149 -28.83 0.48 7.97
CA GLU A 149 -28.91 1.87 8.42
C GLU A 149 -28.23 2.00 9.78
N ASP A 150 -27.59 3.14 10.00
CA ASP A 150 -26.81 3.49 11.20
C ASP A 150 -25.47 2.76 11.32
N GLU A 151 -25.15 1.89 10.37
CA GLU A 151 -23.87 1.20 10.34
C GLU A 151 -22.75 2.07 9.78
N ASP A 152 -21.58 1.95 10.39
CA ASP A 152 -20.38 2.70 10.03
C ASP A 152 -19.51 1.95 9.02
N ILE A 153 -19.01 2.68 8.03
CA ILE A 153 -18.10 2.22 7.00
C ILE A 153 -17.03 3.29 6.74
N MET A 154 -15.78 2.88 6.54
CA MET A 154 -14.69 3.79 6.24
C MET A 154 -14.54 3.90 4.73
N LEU A 155 -14.54 5.11 4.19
CA LEU A 155 -14.30 5.38 2.77
C LEU A 155 -13.14 6.37 2.66
N LEU A 156 -12.06 5.98 1.98
CA LEU A 156 -10.93 6.88 1.66
C LEU A 156 -10.40 7.67 2.87
N GLY A 157 -10.18 6.98 4.00
CA GLY A 157 -9.64 7.55 5.24
C GLY A 157 -10.68 8.18 6.17
N ASP A 158 -11.89 8.43 5.70
CA ASP A 158 -12.97 9.03 6.48
C ASP A 158 -14.01 7.98 6.92
N THR A 159 -14.59 8.17 8.10
CA THR A 159 -15.69 7.32 8.59
C THR A 159 -17.03 7.92 8.18
N TYR A 160 -17.92 7.08 7.65
CA TYR A 160 -19.28 7.42 7.24
C TYR A 160 -20.27 6.45 7.86
N SER A 161 -21.43 6.97 8.25
CA SER A 161 -22.58 6.14 8.63
C SER A 161 -23.57 6.08 7.47
N ILE A 162 -24.19 4.93 7.24
CA ILE A 162 -25.30 4.80 6.28
C ILE A 162 -26.54 5.41 6.94
N VAL A 163 -27.09 6.48 6.38
CA VAL A 163 -28.19 7.26 7.00
C VAL A 163 -29.54 7.12 6.29
N ASP A 164 -29.54 6.65 5.06
CA ASP A 164 -30.76 6.37 4.30
C ASP A 164 -30.44 5.27 3.29
N SER A 165 -31.31 4.28 3.21
CA SER A 165 -31.21 3.18 2.28
C SER A 165 -32.56 3.01 1.58
N ASN A 166 -32.61 3.27 0.28
CA ASN A 166 -33.85 3.17 -0.49
C ASN A 166 -33.72 2.06 -1.53
N VAL A 167 -34.67 1.13 -1.55
CA VAL A 167 -34.72 0.03 -2.52
C VAL A 167 -36.09 0.00 -3.19
N ASN A 168 -36.10 -0.19 -4.51
CA ASN A 168 -37.31 -0.46 -5.27
C ASN A 168 -37.10 -1.77 -6.03
N THR A 169 -37.80 -2.82 -5.62
CA THR A 169 -37.69 -4.17 -6.20
C THR A 169 -38.45 -4.31 -7.52
N ASP A 170 -39.42 -3.44 -7.82
CA ASP A 170 -40.10 -3.44 -9.12
C ASP A 170 -39.17 -2.95 -10.24
N SER A 171 -38.31 -1.97 -9.94
CA SER A 171 -37.35 -1.40 -10.88
C SER A 171 -35.91 -1.85 -10.63
N ASN A 172 -35.68 -2.72 -9.65
CA ASN A 172 -34.36 -3.09 -9.14
C ASN A 172 -33.45 -1.90 -8.80
N ARG A 173 -34.02 -0.77 -8.36
CA ARG A 173 -33.23 0.42 -8.03
C ARG A 173 -32.76 0.33 -6.58
N VAL A 174 -31.51 0.68 -6.29
CA VAL A 174 -31.01 0.84 -4.91
C VAL A 174 -30.29 2.18 -4.77
N SER A 175 -30.46 2.82 -3.62
CA SER A 175 -29.80 4.06 -3.26
C SER A 175 -29.28 3.99 -1.84
N LEU A 176 -28.00 4.27 -1.64
CA LEU A 176 -27.38 4.37 -0.33
C LEU A 176 -26.92 5.80 -0.11
N LYS A 177 -27.38 6.42 0.98
CA LYS A 177 -26.90 7.73 1.42
C LYS A 177 -26.04 7.55 2.66
N LEU A 178 -24.82 8.01 2.55
CA LEU A 178 -23.81 7.99 3.60
C LEU A 178 -23.60 9.41 4.12
N PHE A 179 -23.28 9.54 5.41
CA PHE A 179 -22.95 10.81 6.03
C PHE A 179 -21.73 10.65 6.95
N GLY A 180 -20.73 11.51 6.78
CA GLY A 180 -19.46 11.40 7.50
C GLY A 180 -18.64 12.69 7.44
N GLY A 181 -17.35 12.61 7.80
CA GLY A 181 -16.45 13.77 7.95
C GLY A 181 -16.39 14.75 6.77
N PHE A 182 -16.67 14.30 5.54
CA PHE A 182 -16.69 15.10 4.30
C PHE A 182 -18.10 15.58 3.88
N GLY A 183 -19.13 15.25 4.66
CA GLY A 183 -20.54 15.54 4.38
C GLY A 183 -21.32 14.30 3.92
N SER A 184 -22.26 14.50 3.00
CA SER A 184 -23.13 13.44 2.49
C SER A 184 -22.68 12.92 1.12
N ILE A 185 -22.73 11.61 0.94
CA ILE A 185 -22.50 10.95 -0.36
C ILE A 185 -23.70 10.04 -0.63
N GLU A 186 -24.33 10.20 -1.79
CA GLU A 186 -25.44 9.37 -2.25
C GLU A 186 -25.00 8.58 -3.48
N PHE A 187 -25.13 7.26 -3.40
CA PHE A 187 -24.88 6.33 -4.49
C PHE A 187 -26.20 5.70 -4.93
N THR A 188 -26.69 6.02 -6.11
CA THR A 188 -27.87 5.40 -6.72
C THR A 188 -27.47 4.49 -7.88
N ASP A 189 -27.78 3.21 -7.79
CA ASP A 189 -27.77 2.29 -8.93
C ASP A 189 -29.19 2.16 -9.50
N GLY A 190 -29.33 2.31 -10.82
CA GLY A 190 -30.60 2.25 -11.51
C GLY A 190 -31.18 0.85 -11.64
N ASN A 191 -30.35 -0.19 -11.57
CA ASN A 191 -30.71 -1.60 -11.65
C ASN A 191 -29.60 -2.49 -11.05
N TYR A 192 -29.64 -2.77 -9.75
CA TYR A 192 -28.61 -3.56 -9.05
C TYR A 192 -28.49 -5.03 -9.52
N ALA A 193 -29.43 -5.50 -10.33
CA ALA A 193 -29.45 -6.86 -10.88
C ALA A 193 -28.68 -7.00 -12.20
N ASP A 194 -28.22 -5.88 -12.79
CA ASP A 194 -27.35 -5.90 -13.96
C ASP A 194 -25.89 -5.54 -13.60
N ASP A 195 -25.02 -5.59 -14.61
CA ASP A 195 -23.61 -5.24 -14.47
C ASP A 195 -23.30 -3.88 -15.16
N ASN A 196 -24.29 -2.99 -15.33
CA ASN A 196 -24.11 -1.68 -15.95
C ASN A 196 -23.70 -0.62 -14.92
N TYR A 197 -23.14 0.48 -15.42
CA TYR A 197 -22.84 1.66 -14.62
C TYR A 197 -23.93 2.73 -14.82
N TYR A 198 -24.22 3.48 -13.77
CA TYR A 198 -25.24 4.54 -13.76
C TYR A 198 -24.67 5.87 -13.29
N SER A 199 -25.13 6.98 -13.87
CA SER A 199 -24.83 8.34 -13.40
C SER A 199 -25.72 8.71 -12.21
N GLY A 200 -25.45 8.09 -11.06
CA GLY A 200 -26.30 8.18 -9.87
C GLY A 200 -25.59 8.70 -8.63
N VAL A 201 -24.47 9.43 -8.77
CA VAL A 201 -23.71 9.91 -7.62
C VAL A 201 -24.04 11.35 -7.29
N LYS A 202 -24.30 11.62 -6.01
CA LYS A 202 -24.34 12.98 -5.48
C LYS A 202 -23.43 13.10 -4.27
N VAL A 203 -22.70 14.20 -4.19
CA VAL A 203 -21.94 14.57 -3.01
C VAL A 203 -22.48 15.90 -2.54
N ASN A 204 -22.90 15.97 -1.28
CA ASN A 204 -23.41 17.22 -0.71
C ASN A 204 -24.55 17.79 -1.56
N GLY A 205 -25.49 16.92 -1.97
CA GLY A 205 -26.62 17.24 -2.83
C GLY A 205 -26.28 17.59 -4.30
N GLN A 206 -25.02 17.89 -4.61
CA GLN A 206 -24.55 18.20 -5.96
C GLN A 206 -24.37 16.90 -6.74
N SER A 207 -24.92 16.84 -7.96
CA SER A 207 -24.65 15.73 -8.88
C SER A 207 -23.20 15.78 -9.33
N ILE A 208 -22.51 14.65 -9.19
CA ILE A 208 -21.13 14.48 -9.60
C ILE A 208 -21.12 13.72 -10.92
N ASP A 209 -20.27 14.15 -11.84
CA ASP A 209 -20.03 13.40 -13.07
C ASP A 209 -19.18 12.16 -12.78
N ALA A 210 -19.87 11.12 -12.34
CA ALA A 210 -19.28 9.87 -11.98
C ALA A 210 -20.27 8.73 -12.21
N LEU A 211 -19.71 7.55 -12.41
CA LEU A 211 -20.44 6.32 -12.64
C LEU A 211 -20.43 5.47 -11.36
N VAL A 212 -21.57 4.88 -11.02
CA VAL A 212 -21.71 3.98 -9.89
C VAL A 212 -22.32 2.66 -10.32
N LYS A 213 -21.90 1.59 -9.66
CA LYS A 213 -22.47 0.25 -9.77
C LYS A 213 -22.56 -0.39 -8.40
N ILE A 214 -23.75 -0.82 -8.01
CA ILE A 214 -24.04 -1.54 -6.78
C ILE A 214 -24.55 -2.92 -7.18
N LYS A 215 -23.73 -3.95 -6.93
CA LYS A 215 -24.12 -5.32 -7.24
C LYS A 215 -24.81 -5.93 -6.04
N ALA A 216 -26.08 -6.31 -6.21
CA ALA A 216 -26.85 -6.94 -5.16
C ALA A 216 -27.69 -8.10 -5.68
N THR A 217 -28.02 -9.04 -4.80
CA THR A 217 -28.99 -10.11 -5.08
C THR A 217 -30.19 -9.95 -4.17
N GLU A 218 -31.36 -9.95 -4.77
CA GLU A 218 -32.64 -9.95 -4.07
C GLU A 218 -33.14 -11.40 -3.83
N SER A 219 -33.72 -11.62 -2.66
CA SER A 219 -34.60 -12.74 -2.34
C SER A 219 -35.93 -12.20 -1.81
N SER A 220 -36.90 -13.06 -1.50
CA SER A 220 -38.28 -12.64 -1.16
C SER A 220 -38.38 -11.56 -0.08
N ASP A 221 -37.48 -11.59 0.91
CA ASP A 221 -37.57 -10.71 2.09
C ASP A 221 -36.27 -9.94 2.35
N PHE A 222 -35.19 -10.19 1.60
CA PHE A 222 -33.88 -9.62 1.87
C PHE A 222 -33.11 -9.23 0.60
N LEU A 223 -32.29 -8.20 0.73
CA LEU A 223 -31.29 -7.79 -0.26
C LEU A 223 -29.89 -8.02 0.30
N VAL A 224 -29.00 -8.60 -0.50
CA VAL A 224 -27.59 -8.75 -0.16
C VAL A 224 -26.74 -7.96 -1.13
N ILE A 225 -26.03 -6.94 -0.64
CA ILE A 225 -25.12 -6.09 -1.42
C ILE A 225 -23.71 -6.69 -1.37
N TYR A 226 -23.14 -7.00 -2.54
CA TYR A 226 -21.81 -7.63 -2.63
C TYR A 226 -20.70 -6.63 -2.93
N SER A 227 -20.99 -5.57 -3.69
CA SER A 227 -19.98 -4.57 -4.01
C SER A 227 -20.59 -3.21 -4.33
N LEU A 228 -19.82 -2.17 -4.06
CA LEU A 228 -20.03 -0.81 -4.54
C LEU A 228 -18.81 -0.39 -5.34
N GLN A 229 -19.02 0.04 -6.58
CA GLN A 229 -17.98 0.55 -7.46
C GLN A 229 -18.32 1.97 -7.89
N TYR A 230 -17.31 2.84 -7.90
CA TYR A 230 -17.39 4.26 -8.23
C TYR A 230 -16.28 4.61 -9.22
N ILE A 231 -16.61 5.26 -10.33
CA ILE A 231 -15.64 5.74 -11.32
C ILE A 231 -15.84 7.25 -11.47
N LEU A 232 -14.79 8.02 -11.19
CA LEU A 232 -14.81 9.47 -11.41
C LEU A 232 -14.40 9.78 -12.85
N ASN A 233 -15.29 10.41 -13.63
CA ASN A 233 -14.96 10.85 -14.98
C ASN A 233 -14.00 12.04 -14.94
N ALA A 234 -13.07 12.10 -15.90
CA ALA A 234 -12.00 13.08 -15.94
C ALA A 234 -12.37 14.33 -16.74
N ASN A 235 -13.41 15.05 -16.32
CA ASN A 235 -13.83 16.27 -17.01
C ASN A 235 -13.13 17.50 -16.44
N ALA A 236 -12.45 18.25 -17.32
CA ALA A 236 -11.79 19.49 -16.97
C ALA A 236 -12.78 20.62 -16.66
N LYS A 237 -12.42 21.52 -15.74
CA LYS A 237 -13.22 22.69 -15.37
C LYS A 237 -13.49 23.62 -16.55
N GLU A 238 -12.56 23.70 -17.49
CA GLU A 238 -12.64 24.57 -18.69
C GLU A 238 -13.28 23.84 -19.90
N GLY A 239 -13.65 22.56 -19.73
CA GLY A 239 -14.05 21.66 -20.82
C GLY A 239 -12.83 21.02 -21.49
N GLY A 240 -13.03 19.92 -22.22
CA GLY A 240 -11.91 19.16 -22.80
C GLY A 240 -11.35 18.09 -21.86
N ASP A 241 -10.17 17.59 -22.21
CA ASP A 241 -9.47 16.54 -21.48
C ASP A 241 -8.84 17.11 -20.20
N LEU A 242 -8.83 16.33 -19.13
CA LEU A 242 -8.26 16.79 -17.86
C LEU A 242 -6.72 16.74 -17.92
N GLN A 243 -6.10 17.92 -17.94
CA GLN A 243 -4.65 18.09 -17.92
C GLN A 243 -4.18 18.67 -16.58
N VAL A 244 -3.22 18.01 -15.93
CA VAL A 244 -2.64 18.44 -14.64
C VAL A 244 -1.21 18.88 -14.86
N LEU A 245 -0.96 20.17 -14.63
CA LEU A 245 0.36 20.78 -14.79
C LEU A 245 1.35 20.39 -13.68
N PRO A 246 2.67 20.52 -13.90
CA PRO A 246 3.68 20.21 -12.91
C PRO A 246 3.49 20.98 -11.61
N LEU A 247 3.66 20.31 -10.48
CA LEU A 247 3.48 20.82 -9.12
C LEU A 247 2.03 21.14 -8.72
N HIS A 248 1.06 20.59 -9.46
CA HIS A 248 -0.36 20.69 -9.14
C HIS A 248 -1.00 19.31 -8.94
N CYS A 249 -2.26 19.27 -8.51
CA CYS A 249 -3.01 18.04 -8.29
C CYS A 249 -4.34 18.04 -9.06
N VAL A 250 -4.83 16.84 -9.35
CA VAL A 250 -6.04 16.58 -10.15
C VAL A 250 -7.23 17.42 -9.71
N ARG A 251 -7.47 17.55 -8.39
CA ARG A 251 -8.60 18.30 -7.86
C ARG A 251 -8.69 19.74 -8.36
N GLU A 252 -7.56 20.39 -8.63
CA GLU A 252 -7.53 21.79 -9.07
C GLU A 252 -8.13 21.99 -10.46
N PHE A 253 -7.99 20.99 -11.32
CA PHE A 253 -8.40 21.06 -12.73
C PHE A 253 -9.74 20.37 -13.00
N LEU A 254 -10.25 19.56 -12.07
CA LEU A 254 -11.55 18.88 -12.20
C LEU A 254 -12.74 19.84 -12.21
N GLN A 255 -13.71 19.58 -13.09
CA GLN A 255 -15.01 20.26 -13.09
C GLN A 255 -15.79 20.00 -11.79
N TYR A 256 -15.71 18.79 -11.27
CA TYR A 256 -16.40 18.35 -10.04
C TYR A 256 -15.38 17.87 -8.98
N PRO A 257 -14.67 18.79 -8.28
CA PRO A 257 -13.60 18.44 -7.35
C PRO A 257 -14.09 17.64 -6.12
N LEU A 258 -15.39 17.66 -5.82
CA LEU A 258 -16.01 16.84 -4.77
C LEU A 258 -16.06 15.34 -5.15
N GLY A 259 -15.91 15.01 -6.43
CA GLY A 259 -15.82 13.63 -6.90
C GLY A 259 -14.59 12.87 -6.40
N MET A 260 -13.61 13.55 -5.80
CA MET A 260 -12.49 12.87 -5.13
C MET A 260 -12.90 12.16 -3.82
N LEU A 261 -14.14 12.35 -3.35
CA LEU A 261 -14.78 11.66 -2.21
C LEU A 261 -14.13 11.79 -0.82
N SER A 262 -12.92 12.35 -0.71
CA SER A 262 -12.22 12.68 0.54
C SER A 262 -11.52 14.02 0.34
N PRO A 263 -11.38 14.89 1.37
CA PRO A 263 -10.63 16.14 1.25
C PRO A 263 -9.10 15.93 1.25
N ASP A 264 -8.64 14.82 1.79
CA ASP A 264 -7.23 14.50 2.02
C ASP A 264 -6.63 13.67 0.86
N PHE A 265 -7.47 12.94 0.13
CA PHE A 265 -7.08 12.20 -1.08
C PHE A 265 -6.82 13.11 -2.29
N ASP A 266 -5.69 12.93 -2.97
CA ASP A 266 -5.44 13.55 -4.28
C ASP A 266 -4.42 12.75 -5.12
N ILE A 267 -4.33 13.09 -6.40
CA ILE A 267 -3.29 12.63 -7.33
C ILE A 267 -2.54 13.87 -7.80
N CYS A 268 -1.27 13.99 -7.43
CA CYS A 268 -0.46 15.17 -7.66
C CYS A 268 0.65 14.88 -8.67
N TYR A 269 0.72 15.70 -9.72
CA TYR A 269 1.77 15.62 -10.72
C TYR A 269 2.94 16.52 -10.31
N LYS A 270 4.13 15.96 -10.10
CA LYS A 270 5.32 16.74 -9.74
C LYS A 270 6.11 17.22 -10.95
N GLY A 271 5.78 16.72 -12.13
CA GLY A 271 6.53 16.95 -13.35
C GLY A 271 7.70 15.99 -13.51
N LEU A 272 8.40 16.17 -14.62
CA LEU A 272 9.64 15.47 -14.96
C LEU A 272 10.77 15.84 -14.00
N GLY A 273 11.19 14.90 -13.16
CA GLY A 273 12.30 15.10 -12.22
C GLY A 273 13.53 14.29 -12.61
N GLY A 274 14.63 14.96 -12.96
CA GLY A 274 15.94 14.32 -13.05
C GLY A 274 16.65 14.32 -11.69
N SER A 275 17.14 13.16 -11.26
CA SER A 275 18.02 13.05 -10.09
C SER A 275 19.37 13.73 -10.36
N GLY A 276 19.46 15.04 -10.06
CA GLY A 276 20.71 15.78 -9.92
C GLY A 276 20.92 16.95 -10.88
N GLY A 277 20.77 18.19 -10.39
CA GLY A 277 21.33 19.39 -11.03
C GLY A 277 20.50 20.66 -10.82
N ASN A 278 21.09 21.69 -10.20
CA ASN A 278 20.49 23.01 -9.98
C ASN A 278 20.43 23.86 -11.27
N VAL A 279 19.67 23.44 -12.28
CA VAL A 279 19.26 24.32 -13.39
C VAL A 279 17.79 24.08 -13.67
N VAL A 280 16.96 24.98 -13.17
CA VAL A 280 15.51 25.00 -13.40
C VAL A 280 15.26 25.78 -14.68
N VAL A 281 14.96 25.06 -15.77
CA VAL A 281 14.07 25.60 -16.80
C VAL A 281 12.81 24.76 -16.70
N SER A 282 11.70 25.42 -16.34
CA SER A 282 10.33 24.89 -16.25
C SER A 282 10.23 23.36 -16.09
N GLY A 283 10.45 22.85 -14.87
CA GLY A 283 10.15 21.47 -14.51
C GLY A 283 11.28 20.46 -14.73
N ILE A 284 11.96 20.45 -15.89
CA ILE A 284 12.88 19.36 -16.28
C ILE A 284 14.32 19.63 -15.82
N SER A 285 14.85 18.78 -14.92
CA SER A 285 16.27 18.79 -14.51
C SER A 285 17.09 17.70 -15.23
N GLY A 286 18.33 18.01 -15.63
CA GLY A 286 19.21 17.05 -16.29
C GLY A 286 20.56 17.65 -16.70
N ASN A 287 21.35 16.87 -17.45
CA ASN A 287 22.65 17.30 -17.96
C ASN A 287 22.46 18.12 -19.23
N GLU A 288 22.89 19.36 -19.19
CA GLU A 288 22.68 20.28 -20.30
C GLU A 288 23.74 20.14 -21.38
N VAL A 289 23.29 20.12 -22.63
CA VAL A 289 24.11 20.22 -23.84
C VAL A 289 23.63 21.41 -24.65
N ARG A 290 24.54 22.29 -25.07
CA ARG A 290 24.22 23.48 -25.88
C ARG A 290 24.99 23.45 -27.18
N ILE A 291 24.29 23.68 -28.28
CA ILE A 291 24.85 23.99 -29.58
C ILE A 291 24.55 25.47 -29.80
N SER A 292 25.58 26.30 -29.76
CA SER A 292 25.45 27.75 -29.77
C SER A 292 26.27 28.34 -30.91
N PRO A 293 25.67 29.26 -31.69
CA PRO A 293 26.40 29.98 -32.72
C PRO A 293 27.41 30.93 -32.08
N ARG A 294 28.51 31.20 -32.80
CA ARG A 294 29.50 32.21 -32.46
C ARG A 294 29.62 33.18 -33.61
N GLY A 295 28.68 34.13 -33.68
CA GLY A 295 28.43 34.87 -34.91
C GLY A 295 27.79 33.95 -35.94
N ASP A 296 27.95 34.26 -37.22
CA ASP A 296 27.18 33.63 -38.30
C ASP A 296 28.01 32.60 -39.08
N ASP A 297 29.19 32.23 -38.55
CA ASP A 297 30.19 31.40 -39.23
C ASP A 297 30.72 30.21 -38.43
N GLU A 298 30.45 30.11 -37.13
CA GLU A 298 30.94 29.04 -36.25
C GLU A 298 29.84 28.51 -35.31
N TYR A 299 29.86 27.19 -35.06
CA TYR A 299 29.11 26.55 -33.96
C TYR A 299 30.04 25.98 -32.91
N VAL A 300 29.65 26.14 -31.65
CA VAL A 300 30.30 25.49 -30.50
C VAL A 300 29.30 24.63 -29.75
N MET A 301 29.73 23.43 -29.41
CA MET A 301 28.99 22.50 -28.57
C MET A 301 29.56 22.53 -27.15
N THR A 302 28.75 22.93 -26.18
CA THR A 302 29.07 22.81 -24.76
C THR A 302 28.40 21.56 -24.21
N ALA A 303 29.20 20.61 -23.73
CA ALA A 303 28.68 19.33 -23.21
C ALA A 303 29.52 18.82 -22.05
N THR A 304 28.90 18.06 -21.14
CA THR A 304 29.59 17.43 -20.00
C THR A 304 29.75 15.93 -20.23
N ASN A 305 30.94 15.39 -20.00
CA ASN A 305 31.21 13.96 -20.13
C ASN A 305 30.75 13.15 -18.90
N THR A 306 30.87 11.82 -18.95
CA THR A 306 30.56 10.88 -17.84
C THR A 306 31.39 11.07 -16.57
N ARG A 307 32.37 11.99 -16.56
CA ARG A 307 33.18 12.34 -15.39
C ARG A 307 32.83 13.71 -14.80
N GLY A 308 31.79 14.37 -15.30
CA GLY A 308 31.39 15.71 -14.86
C GLY A 308 32.31 16.82 -15.39
N GLN A 309 33.11 16.57 -16.41
CA GLN A 309 33.97 17.58 -17.04
C GLN A 309 33.24 18.20 -18.23
N THR A 310 33.12 19.53 -18.21
CA THR A 310 32.48 20.29 -19.30
C THR A 310 33.50 20.67 -20.36
N TYR A 311 33.14 20.42 -21.62
CA TYR A 311 33.91 20.69 -22.81
C TYR A 311 33.20 21.74 -23.67
N ASN A 312 33.95 22.71 -24.17
CA ASN A 312 33.50 23.64 -25.22
C ASN A 312 34.13 23.20 -26.55
N ILE A 313 33.45 22.31 -27.25
CA ILE A 313 33.91 21.66 -28.47
C ILE A 313 33.64 22.60 -29.66
N PRO A 314 34.67 23.01 -30.42
CA PRO A 314 34.48 23.73 -31.67
C PRO A 314 33.86 22.77 -32.70
N LEU A 315 32.55 22.91 -32.93
CA LEU A 315 31.78 21.90 -33.64
C LEU A 315 31.91 22.07 -35.14
N ALA A 316 31.64 23.26 -35.67
CA ALA A 316 31.68 23.50 -37.11
C ALA A 316 32.01 24.96 -37.46
N GLN A 317 32.52 25.16 -38.67
CA GLN A 317 32.76 26.49 -39.25
C GLN A 317 32.44 26.52 -40.76
N LEU A 318 32.09 27.69 -41.28
CA LEU A 318 31.99 27.93 -42.74
C LEU A 318 33.37 27.79 -43.44
N PRO A 319 33.41 27.33 -44.71
CA PRO A 319 32.28 26.96 -45.56
C PRO A 319 31.82 25.48 -45.42
N GLY A 320 32.17 24.79 -44.32
CA GLY A 320 31.81 23.38 -44.10
C GLY A 320 32.98 22.53 -43.63
N SER A 321 33.43 22.72 -42.39
CA SER A 321 34.43 21.87 -41.75
C SER A 321 34.16 21.74 -40.25
N TYR A 322 34.42 20.57 -39.66
CA TYR A 322 34.39 20.42 -38.21
C TYR A 322 35.59 21.13 -37.58
N GLY A 323 35.36 21.87 -36.51
CA GLY A 323 36.38 22.69 -35.86
C GLY A 323 36.13 24.19 -36.03
N ASN A 324 37.17 25.01 -35.82
CA ASN A 324 37.07 26.46 -35.93
C ASN A 324 38.38 27.19 -36.22
N ARG A 325 38.30 28.40 -36.77
CA ARG A 325 39.43 29.25 -37.20
C ARG A 325 40.48 28.49 -38.02
N GLY A 326 40.04 27.61 -38.90
CA GLY A 326 40.91 26.76 -39.73
C GLY A 326 41.56 25.57 -39.02
N ARG A 327 41.26 25.34 -37.74
CA ARG A 327 41.69 24.17 -36.97
C ARG A 327 40.60 23.11 -37.04
N ASN A 328 40.99 21.87 -37.32
CA ASN A 328 40.04 20.77 -37.49
C ASN A 328 39.64 20.18 -36.14
N PHE A 329 38.43 19.64 -36.06
CA PHE A 329 38.02 18.74 -34.98
C PHE A 329 37.98 17.30 -35.52
N VAL A 330 38.92 16.48 -35.06
CA VAL A 330 39.20 15.13 -35.55
C VAL A 330 38.64 14.09 -34.57
N PHE A 331 37.62 13.37 -34.98
CA PHE A 331 36.98 12.31 -34.19
C PHE A 331 37.05 10.93 -34.88
N VAL A 332 37.55 10.88 -36.12
CA VAL A 332 37.82 9.63 -36.85
C VAL A 332 39.33 9.42 -36.90
N GLU A 333 39.76 8.23 -36.52
CA GLU A 333 41.16 7.83 -36.56
C GLU A 333 41.74 7.95 -37.98
N ALA A 334 43.07 8.06 -38.04
CA ALA A 334 43.78 7.88 -39.30
C ALA A 334 43.46 6.50 -39.91
N ALA A 335 43.40 6.43 -41.24
CA ALA A 335 43.15 5.18 -41.97
C ALA A 335 44.21 4.09 -41.69
N ASN A 336 45.41 4.51 -41.27
CA ASN A 336 46.50 3.70 -40.75
C ASN A 336 47.56 4.60 -40.13
N SER A 337 48.51 4.03 -39.38
CA SER A 337 49.60 4.75 -38.71
C SER A 337 50.51 5.56 -39.65
N ALA A 338 50.54 5.26 -40.95
CA ALA A 338 51.36 6.00 -41.93
C ALA A 338 50.62 7.17 -42.61
N ALA A 339 49.33 7.39 -42.29
CA ALA A 339 48.49 8.43 -42.86
C ALA A 339 47.91 9.35 -41.76
N PRO A 340 48.76 10.07 -41.00
CA PRO A 340 48.32 10.91 -39.88
C PRO A 340 47.35 12.01 -40.32
N ASN A 341 46.37 12.30 -39.46
CA ASN A 341 45.28 13.23 -39.75
C ASN A 341 45.05 14.28 -38.65
N ILE A 342 45.84 14.29 -37.58
CA ILE A 342 45.80 15.31 -36.51
C ILE A 342 47.02 16.21 -36.66
N ASN A 343 46.85 17.47 -37.06
CA ASN A 343 47.94 18.43 -37.15
C ASN A 343 48.12 19.22 -35.85
N VAL A 344 49.23 19.94 -35.74
CA VAL A 344 49.40 20.95 -34.69
C VAL A 344 48.25 21.96 -34.79
N ASP A 345 47.75 22.39 -33.63
CA ASP A 345 46.55 23.20 -33.41
C ASP A 345 45.20 22.51 -33.64
N ASP A 346 45.16 21.30 -34.21
CA ASP A 346 43.90 20.56 -34.37
C ASP A 346 43.37 20.07 -33.01
N TYR A 347 42.04 20.01 -32.94
CA TYR A 347 41.30 19.38 -31.86
C TYR A 347 41.05 17.91 -32.18
N PHE A 348 41.03 17.05 -31.18
CA PHE A 348 40.69 15.65 -31.37
C PHE A 348 39.95 15.06 -30.17
N LEU A 349 39.07 14.10 -30.46
CA LEU A 349 38.27 13.37 -29.48
C LEU A 349 38.90 12.01 -29.21
N VAL A 350 38.92 11.60 -27.94
CA VAL A 350 39.35 10.26 -27.54
C VAL A 350 38.37 9.62 -26.55
N ASN A 351 38.22 8.30 -26.63
CA ASN A 351 37.38 7.50 -25.75
C ASN A 351 38.18 6.51 -24.92
N SER A 352 38.00 6.49 -23.60
CA SER A 352 38.68 5.50 -22.76
C SER A 352 38.22 4.06 -23.04
N LYS A 353 37.01 3.89 -23.59
CA LYS A 353 36.45 2.63 -24.07
C LYS A 353 35.52 2.91 -25.23
N ASN A 354 35.42 1.98 -26.18
CA ASN A 354 34.50 2.07 -27.31
C ASN A 354 33.04 1.67 -26.96
N ASP A 355 32.57 2.06 -25.77
CA ASP A 355 31.19 1.87 -25.30
C ASP A 355 30.77 3.02 -24.37
N ILE A 356 29.48 3.10 -24.01
CA ILE A 356 28.95 4.20 -23.18
C ILE A 356 29.43 4.17 -21.70
N SER A 357 30.12 3.12 -21.27
CA SER A 357 30.77 3.08 -19.96
C SER A 357 32.14 3.78 -19.98
N GLY A 358 32.65 4.10 -21.17
CA GLY A 358 33.84 4.91 -21.36
C GLY A 358 33.62 6.38 -21.04
N SER A 359 34.74 7.08 -20.80
CA SER A 359 34.79 8.53 -20.69
C SER A 359 35.34 9.14 -21.98
N SER A 360 34.81 10.29 -22.35
CA SER A 360 35.22 11.03 -23.55
C SER A 360 36.02 12.27 -23.16
N HIS A 361 37.08 12.56 -23.91
CA HIS A 361 37.92 13.73 -23.72
C HIS A 361 38.21 14.42 -25.04
N VAL A 362 38.12 15.75 -25.07
CA VAL A 362 38.53 16.54 -26.24
C VAL A 362 39.79 17.33 -25.91
N LEU A 363 40.81 17.16 -26.73
CA LEU A 363 42.10 17.80 -26.57
C LEU A 363 42.45 18.64 -27.80
N ARG A 364 43.31 19.65 -27.63
CA ARG A 364 44.04 20.30 -28.73
C ARG A 364 45.49 19.83 -28.70
N TYR A 365 46.04 19.49 -29.86
CA TYR A 365 47.48 19.27 -30.00
C TYR A 365 48.18 20.63 -30.10
N ASP A 366 48.84 21.05 -29.02
CA ASP A 366 49.35 22.42 -28.88
C ASP A 366 50.67 22.62 -29.63
N ARG A 367 51.67 21.78 -29.35
CA ARG A 367 52.99 21.87 -29.99
C ARG A 367 53.87 20.66 -29.70
N ARG A 368 54.99 20.59 -30.42
CA ARG A 368 56.08 19.64 -30.19
C ARG A 368 57.36 20.38 -29.79
N GLU A 369 58.06 19.86 -28.77
CA GLU A 369 59.42 20.29 -28.41
C GLU A 369 60.32 19.05 -28.29
N GLY A 370 61.19 18.84 -29.28
CA GLY A 370 62.05 17.65 -29.34
C GLY A 370 61.24 16.35 -29.48
N ASN A 371 61.34 15.46 -28.49
CA ASN A 371 60.59 14.20 -28.42
C ASN A 371 59.37 14.28 -27.48
N GLN A 372 58.99 15.49 -27.07
CA GLN A 372 57.85 15.72 -26.18
C GLN A 372 56.75 16.48 -26.93
N LEU A 373 55.53 15.98 -26.80
CA LEU A 373 54.31 16.58 -27.34
C LEU A 373 53.51 17.22 -26.20
N TYR A 374 52.91 18.38 -26.47
CA TYR A 374 52.09 19.13 -25.53
C TYR A 374 50.65 19.16 -26.04
N PHE A 375 49.72 18.90 -25.13
CA PHE A 375 48.28 18.90 -25.41
C PHE A 375 47.56 19.78 -24.38
N GLU A 376 46.48 20.42 -24.84
CA GLU A 376 45.53 21.12 -24.00
C GLU A 376 44.24 20.29 -23.93
N ASP A 377 43.91 19.73 -22.78
CA ASP A 377 42.60 19.15 -22.50
C ASP A 377 41.61 20.32 -22.35
N LEU A 378 40.58 20.37 -23.19
CA LEU A 378 39.66 21.51 -23.22
C LEU A 378 38.82 21.63 -21.93
N ALA A 379 38.88 20.65 -21.03
CA ALA A 379 38.39 20.78 -19.65
C ALA A 379 39.32 21.62 -18.73
N GLY A 380 40.43 22.17 -19.27
CA GLY A 380 41.32 23.11 -18.60
C GLY A 380 42.66 22.55 -18.11
N ASN A 381 43.02 21.31 -18.46
CA ASN A 381 44.30 20.71 -18.06
C ASN A 381 45.32 20.75 -19.21
N SER A 382 46.61 20.79 -18.87
CA SER A 382 47.67 20.51 -19.85
C SER A 382 48.17 19.08 -19.68
N ARG A 383 48.47 18.41 -20.79
CA ARG A 383 49.01 17.05 -20.85
C ARG A 383 50.29 17.04 -21.69
N THR A 384 51.15 16.09 -21.42
CA THR A 384 52.34 15.86 -22.24
C THR A 384 52.54 14.38 -22.48
N ALA A 385 53.05 14.04 -23.65
CA ALA A 385 53.49 12.68 -23.99
C ALA A 385 54.88 12.70 -24.60
N THR A 386 55.60 11.60 -24.46
CA THR A 386 56.88 11.38 -25.14
C THR A 386 56.74 10.26 -26.15
N PHE A 387 57.53 10.30 -27.22
CA PHE A 387 57.57 9.25 -28.23
C PHE A 387 59.01 8.85 -28.56
N ASP A 388 59.17 7.63 -29.09
CA ASP A 388 60.45 7.14 -29.58
C ASP A 388 60.80 7.84 -30.90
N SER A 389 61.90 8.58 -30.94
CA SER A 389 62.33 9.30 -32.15
C SER A 389 62.70 8.42 -33.35
N VAL A 390 62.89 7.11 -33.15
CA VAL A 390 63.22 6.16 -34.21
C VAL A 390 61.94 5.62 -34.87
N THR A 391 60.96 5.20 -34.08
CA THR A 391 59.71 4.62 -34.60
C THR A 391 58.60 5.65 -34.78
N GLY A 392 58.69 6.80 -34.10
CA GLY A 392 57.62 7.80 -34.01
C GLY A 392 56.52 7.42 -33.01
N GLU A 393 56.60 6.26 -32.36
CA GLU A 393 55.54 5.72 -31.52
C GLU A 393 55.58 6.30 -30.10
N GLY A 394 54.41 6.63 -29.56
CA GLY A 394 54.25 7.09 -28.19
C GLY A 394 52.87 6.76 -27.65
N GLN A 395 52.67 7.07 -26.37
CA GLN A 395 51.40 6.86 -25.68
C GLN A 395 50.99 8.13 -24.94
N LEU A 396 49.72 8.50 -25.09
CA LEU A 396 49.10 9.61 -24.37
C LEU A 396 48.16 9.06 -23.31
N LEU A 397 48.31 9.53 -22.07
CA LEU A 397 47.45 9.15 -20.95
C LEU A 397 46.43 10.25 -20.70
N VAL A 398 45.14 9.95 -20.88
CA VAL A 398 44.04 10.87 -20.55
C VAL A 398 42.96 10.12 -19.80
N GLY A 399 42.66 10.60 -18.59
CA GLY A 399 41.70 9.96 -17.72
C GLY A 399 42.14 8.55 -17.34
N GLU A 400 41.38 7.55 -17.78
CA GLU A 400 41.67 6.12 -17.60
C GLU A 400 42.12 5.43 -18.90
N GLY A 401 42.14 6.16 -20.02
CA GLY A 401 42.55 5.64 -21.33
C GLY A 401 44.04 5.84 -21.62
N THR A 402 44.58 4.95 -22.46
CA THR A 402 45.96 4.98 -22.95
C THR A 402 45.93 4.94 -24.46
N TYR A 403 46.20 6.07 -25.10
CA TYR A 403 46.03 6.24 -26.55
C TYR A 403 47.37 6.10 -27.23
N GLU A 404 47.53 5.06 -28.04
CA GLU A 404 48.73 4.87 -28.85
C GLU A 404 48.73 5.85 -30.03
N PHE A 405 49.88 6.45 -30.31
CA PHE A 405 50.02 7.35 -31.45
C PHE A 405 51.36 7.18 -32.16
N VAL A 406 51.37 7.58 -33.43
CA VAL A 406 52.57 7.64 -34.28
C VAL A 406 52.71 9.06 -34.82
N VAL A 407 53.89 9.65 -34.61
CA VAL A 407 54.28 10.95 -35.18
C VAL A 407 54.73 10.76 -36.62
N GLY A 408 53.98 11.32 -37.56
CA GLY A 408 54.28 11.28 -38.98
C GLY A 408 54.96 12.55 -39.50
N ALA A 409 54.89 12.75 -40.82
CA ALA A 409 55.50 13.91 -41.48
C ALA A 409 54.83 15.22 -41.05
N GLY A 410 55.62 16.30 -40.93
CA GLY A 410 55.10 17.62 -40.54
C GLY A 410 54.57 17.69 -39.10
N ASP A 411 55.06 16.82 -38.21
CA ASP A 411 54.66 16.72 -36.80
C ASP A 411 53.20 16.30 -36.56
N SER A 412 52.50 15.84 -37.60
CA SER A 412 51.13 15.31 -37.52
C SER A 412 51.08 13.96 -36.80
N LEU A 413 49.92 13.64 -36.21
CA LEU A 413 49.69 12.42 -35.44
C LEU A 413 48.66 11.51 -36.12
N ALA A 414 48.94 10.21 -36.10
CA ALA A 414 47.96 9.15 -36.22
C ALA A 414 47.76 8.57 -34.82
N MET A 415 46.53 8.47 -34.32
CA MET A 415 46.24 8.05 -32.95
C MET A 415 45.10 7.03 -32.92
N ASP A 416 45.20 6.07 -32.02
CA ASP A 416 44.08 5.20 -31.61
C ASP A 416 43.15 6.03 -30.73
N GLN A 417 42.07 6.53 -31.31
CA GLN A 417 41.15 7.44 -30.63
C GLN A 417 40.04 6.68 -29.91
N THR A 418 39.74 5.44 -30.32
CA THR A 418 38.69 4.60 -29.74
C THR A 418 39.19 3.69 -28.61
N ASN A 419 40.51 3.63 -28.41
CA ASN A 419 41.21 2.81 -27.42
C ASN A 419 40.93 1.30 -27.62
N ASP A 420 40.87 0.87 -28.88
CA ASP A 420 40.67 -0.53 -29.27
C ASP A 420 41.97 -1.25 -29.66
N ASN A 421 43.12 -0.57 -29.53
CA ASN A 421 44.46 -0.98 -29.93
C ASN A 421 44.65 -1.06 -31.45
N SER A 422 43.89 -0.27 -32.21
CA SER A 422 44.03 -0.14 -33.65
C SER A 422 44.03 1.32 -34.09
N ILE A 423 44.73 1.60 -35.19
CA ILE A 423 44.62 2.87 -35.91
C ILE A 423 44.12 2.49 -37.30
N SER A 424 42.80 2.44 -37.46
CA SER A 424 42.20 1.86 -38.68
C SER A 424 40.95 2.60 -39.17
N GLY A 425 40.79 3.87 -38.78
CA GLY A 425 39.64 4.69 -39.16
C GLY A 425 38.43 4.49 -38.26
N GLY A 426 38.61 4.02 -37.03
CA GLY A 426 37.55 3.98 -36.03
C GLY A 426 37.05 5.39 -35.68
N GLU A 427 35.75 5.52 -35.38
CA GLU A 427 35.16 6.79 -34.94
C GLU A 427 35.01 6.83 -33.43
N ALA A 428 35.65 7.81 -32.80
CA ALA A 428 35.43 8.18 -31.42
C ALA A 428 34.13 8.99 -31.29
N ARG A 429 33.35 8.72 -30.24
CA ARG A 429 32.03 9.30 -29.99
C ARG A 429 31.99 10.02 -28.66
N PHE A 430 31.35 11.18 -28.57
CA PHE A 430 31.27 11.88 -27.29
C PHE A 430 30.17 11.26 -26.43
N VAL A 431 30.50 10.79 -25.23
CA VAL A 431 29.54 10.22 -24.27
C VAL A 431 29.18 11.28 -23.24
N PHE A 432 27.91 11.68 -23.24
CA PHE A 432 27.35 12.65 -22.31
C PHE A 432 27.29 12.09 -20.89
N ALA A 433 27.28 13.00 -19.91
CA ALA A 433 26.71 12.71 -18.60
C ALA A 433 25.28 12.19 -18.78
N GLY A 434 24.96 11.05 -18.14
CA GLY A 434 23.72 10.29 -18.39
C GLY A 434 23.86 9.11 -19.35
N GLY A 435 24.97 9.00 -20.10
CA GLY A 435 25.31 7.79 -20.87
C GLY A 435 24.81 7.76 -22.32
N SER A 436 24.06 8.77 -22.77
CA SER A 436 23.78 8.97 -24.19
C SER A 436 25.07 9.32 -24.96
N ARG A 437 25.18 8.87 -26.22
CA ARG A 437 26.37 9.10 -27.05
C ARG A 437 26.04 9.95 -28.28
N VAL A 438 27.02 10.71 -28.72
CA VAL A 438 26.97 11.51 -29.93
C VAL A 438 27.90 10.92 -30.97
N ASP A 439 27.32 10.65 -32.13
CA ASP A 439 28.00 10.35 -33.37
C ASP A 439 27.96 11.62 -34.23
N PHE A 440 29.13 12.15 -34.60
CA PHE A 440 29.18 13.41 -35.35
C PHE A 440 28.90 13.18 -36.83
N GLY A 441 29.04 11.94 -37.30
CA GLY A 441 28.63 11.47 -38.62
C GLY A 441 29.35 12.11 -39.81
N PRO A 442 29.21 11.54 -41.02
CA PRO A 442 29.56 12.24 -42.24
C PRO A 442 28.50 13.29 -42.60
N GLY A 443 28.92 14.43 -43.16
CA GLY A 443 28.00 15.42 -43.75
C GLY A 443 27.28 16.34 -42.76
N PHE A 444 27.78 16.49 -41.52
CA PHE A 444 27.22 17.40 -40.52
C PHE A 444 25.81 17.05 -40.06
N THR A 445 25.45 15.77 -40.12
CA THR A 445 24.29 15.21 -39.44
C THR A 445 24.75 14.52 -38.17
N ILE A 446 24.46 15.14 -37.02
CA ILE A 446 24.83 14.68 -35.70
C ILE A 446 23.71 13.78 -35.18
N THR A 447 24.07 12.56 -34.80
CA THR A 447 23.14 11.58 -34.22
C THR A 447 23.40 11.41 -32.74
N ILE A 448 22.35 11.52 -31.94
CA ILE A 448 22.35 11.23 -30.51
C ILE A 448 21.68 9.89 -30.32
N THR A 449 22.41 8.92 -29.77
CA THR A 449 21.85 7.62 -29.39
C THR A 449 21.69 7.55 -27.88
N THR A 450 20.46 7.31 -27.44
CA THR A 450 20.13 6.98 -26.04
C THR A 450 19.88 5.49 -25.93
N PRO A 451 20.78 4.73 -25.31
CA PRO A 451 20.71 3.27 -25.34
C PRO A 451 19.55 2.69 -24.54
N GLU A 452 18.95 1.60 -25.05
CA GLU A 452 17.83 0.91 -24.39
C GLU A 452 18.18 0.50 -22.96
N ARG A 453 19.42 0.08 -22.73
CA ARG A 453 19.91 -0.45 -21.45
C ARG A 453 19.92 0.54 -20.29
N LEU A 454 19.59 1.81 -20.55
CA LEU A 454 19.41 2.83 -19.52
C LEU A 454 17.98 2.83 -18.94
N PHE A 455 17.08 2.03 -19.53
CA PHE A 455 15.64 1.99 -19.25
C PHE A 455 15.17 0.53 -19.11
N ASP A 456 14.26 0.27 -18.18
CA ASP A 456 13.83 -1.10 -17.88
C ASP A 456 12.80 -1.63 -18.90
N GLU A 457 12.03 -0.74 -19.54
CA GLU A 457 10.96 -1.09 -20.49
C GLU A 457 11.32 -0.85 -21.97
N ALA A 458 12.51 -0.32 -22.24
CA ALA A 458 12.97 -0.03 -23.59
C ALA A 458 13.21 -1.32 -24.41
N VAL A 459 12.74 -1.31 -25.66
CA VAL A 459 12.88 -2.44 -26.61
C VAL A 459 13.92 -2.19 -27.71
N ALA A 460 14.43 -0.96 -27.82
CA ALA A 460 15.47 -0.57 -28.78
C ALA A 460 16.16 0.74 -28.37
N ASP A 461 17.36 1.01 -28.90
CA ASP A 461 18.02 2.32 -28.76
C ASP A 461 17.17 3.44 -29.41
N GLU A 462 17.03 4.58 -28.73
CA GLU A 462 16.45 5.79 -29.32
C GLU A 462 17.54 6.55 -30.08
N ASN A 463 17.28 6.90 -31.34
CA ASN A 463 18.19 7.70 -32.16
C ASN A 463 17.49 8.99 -32.59
N THR A 464 18.06 10.11 -32.16
CA THR A 464 17.61 11.46 -32.52
C THR A 464 18.71 12.18 -33.27
N GLN A 465 18.37 13.16 -34.11
CA GLN A 465 19.33 13.80 -35.01
C GLN A 465 19.10 15.31 -35.11
N PHE A 466 20.17 16.04 -35.37
CA PHE A 466 20.11 17.39 -35.90
C PHE A 466 21.24 17.58 -36.91
N SER A 467 21.11 18.54 -37.81
CA SER A 467 22.13 18.82 -38.82
C SER A 467 22.58 20.27 -38.75
N ILE A 468 23.82 20.51 -39.14
CA ILE A 468 24.36 21.86 -39.36
C ILE A 468 24.26 22.16 -40.85
N LEU A 469 23.67 23.29 -41.18
CA LEU A 469 23.53 23.80 -42.53
C LEU A 469 24.63 24.83 -42.81
N PHE A 470 25.17 24.79 -44.03
CA PHE A 470 26.17 25.74 -44.51
C PHE A 470 25.60 26.52 -45.68
N GLY A 471 25.17 27.75 -45.41
CA GLY A 471 24.62 28.68 -46.40
C GLY A 471 25.45 29.96 -46.50
N ALA A 472 24.75 31.10 -46.66
CA ALA A 472 25.36 32.41 -46.46
C ALA A 472 25.79 32.61 -44.99
N GLU A 473 25.02 32.00 -44.09
CA GLU A 473 25.24 31.92 -42.65
C GLU A 473 25.23 30.43 -42.27
N ILE A 474 25.88 30.10 -41.15
CA ILE A 474 25.81 28.76 -40.56
C ILE A 474 24.48 28.64 -39.80
N ASP A 475 23.80 27.51 -39.89
CA ASP A 475 22.48 27.35 -39.27
C ASP A 475 22.22 25.90 -38.81
N LEU A 476 21.11 25.67 -38.11
CA LEU A 476 20.68 24.34 -37.66
C LEU A 476 19.44 23.87 -38.42
N ASN A 477 19.36 22.56 -38.60
CA ASN A 477 18.13 21.89 -38.95
C ASN A 477 17.87 20.80 -37.91
N VAL A 478 16.80 20.98 -37.14
CA VAL A 478 16.33 19.99 -36.18
C VAL A 478 15.06 19.35 -36.75
N PRO A 479 15.16 18.21 -37.45
CA PRO A 479 14.02 17.60 -38.11
C PRO A 479 12.95 17.22 -37.09
N SER A 480 11.68 17.37 -37.49
CA SER A 480 10.50 16.96 -36.73
C SER A 480 9.48 16.31 -37.70
N PRO A 481 8.79 15.22 -37.32
CA PRO A 481 8.98 14.41 -36.11
C PRO A 481 10.19 13.48 -36.21
N GLN A 482 10.79 13.08 -35.08
CA GLN A 482 11.85 12.06 -35.03
C GLN A 482 11.27 10.76 -34.48
N GLY A 483 10.53 10.04 -35.32
CA GLY A 483 9.80 8.83 -34.92
C GLY A 483 8.29 9.07 -34.79
N ALA A 484 7.59 8.17 -34.09
CA ALA A 484 6.12 8.20 -33.95
C ALA A 484 5.62 8.97 -32.71
N VAL A 485 6.52 9.32 -31.78
CA VAL A 485 6.17 9.85 -30.44
C VAL A 485 6.82 11.22 -30.15
N PHE A 486 7.80 11.64 -30.96
CA PHE A 486 8.53 12.90 -30.75
C PHE A 486 8.21 13.92 -31.83
N GLU A 487 7.49 14.97 -31.44
CA GLU A 487 7.22 16.16 -32.27
C GLU A 487 7.78 17.42 -31.59
N LEU A 488 8.12 18.43 -32.39
CA LEU A 488 8.59 19.72 -31.88
C LEU A 488 7.44 20.72 -31.99
N GLU A 489 6.92 21.14 -30.86
CA GLU A 489 5.86 22.13 -30.74
C GLU A 489 6.44 23.54 -30.84
N SER A 490 5.81 24.39 -31.66
CA SER A 490 6.32 25.74 -31.93
C SER A 490 5.53 26.80 -31.15
N VAL A 491 6.23 27.57 -30.32
CA VAL A 491 5.68 28.71 -29.58
C VAL A 491 6.68 29.85 -29.61
N ASP A 492 6.26 31.03 -30.08
CA ASP A 492 7.03 32.28 -30.08
C ASP A 492 8.49 32.15 -30.55
N GLY A 493 8.71 31.67 -31.78
CA GLY A 493 10.07 31.57 -32.35
C GLY A 493 10.95 30.48 -31.71
N ARG A 494 10.40 29.70 -30.78
CA ARG A 494 11.03 28.51 -30.20
C ARG A 494 10.26 27.26 -30.58
N LYS A 495 10.98 26.14 -30.65
CA LYS A 495 10.45 24.82 -30.93
C LYS A 495 10.91 23.84 -29.86
N GLN A 496 9.98 23.20 -29.18
CA GLN A 496 10.26 22.35 -28.03
C GLN A 496 9.62 20.98 -28.17
N GLY A 497 10.33 19.92 -27.78
CA GLY A 497 9.80 18.57 -27.78
C GLY A 497 10.60 17.66 -26.86
N LEU A 498 9.97 16.61 -26.38
CA LEU A 498 10.57 15.66 -25.44
C LEU A 498 10.55 14.26 -26.06
N THR A 499 11.73 13.64 -26.15
CA THR A 499 11.84 12.31 -26.75
C THR A 499 11.23 11.24 -25.85
N GLN A 500 11.03 10.02 -26.35
CA GLN A 500 10.45 8.93 -25.57
C GLN A 500 11.31 8.65 -24.32
N TYR A 501 12.63 8.73 -24.47
CA TYR A 501 13.58 8.54 -23.35
C TYR A 501 13.85 9.81 -22.55
N GLY A 502 13.11 10.89 -22.80
CA GLY A 502 13.10 12.09 -21.96
C GLY A 502 14.21 13.10 -22.27
N ILE A 503 14.76 13.12 -23.49
CA ILE A 503 15.64 14.22 -23.92
C ILE A 503 14.79 15.41 -24.33
N LEU A 504 14.93 16.54 -23.63
CA LEU A 504 14.25 17.78 -24.03
C LEU A 504 15.06 18.46 -25.13
N PHE A 505 14.44 18.69 -26.28
CA PHE A 505 14.93 19.58 -27.34
C PHE A 505 14.29 20.95 -27.17
N ASP A 506 15.12 21.99 -27.15
CA ASP A 506 14.71 23.40 -27.05
C ASP A 506 15.49 24.18 -28.12
N TRP A 507 14.85 24.34 -29.28
CA TRP A 507 15.42 24.95 -30.49
C TRP A 507 14.93 26.39 -30.61
N ASP A 508 15.85 27.33 -30.47
CA ASP A 508 15.61 28.76 -30.63
C ASP A 508 15.90 29.17 -32.08
N THR A 509 14.87 29.67 -32.77
CA THR A 509 14.89 30.09 -34.18
C THR A 509 14.75 31.60 -34.35
N GLU A 510 14.90 32.37 -33.27
CA GLU A 510 14.72 33.83 -33.32
C GLU A 510 15.95 34.59 -33.85
N SER A 511 17.13 33.96 -33.85
CA SER A 511 18.39 34.55 -34.32
C SER A 511 18.73 34.17 -35.77
N ASP A 512 19.64 34.94 -36.40
CA ASP A 512 20.09 34.68 -37.78
C ASP A 512 20.73 33.28 -37.93
N SER A 513 21.52 32.87 -36.93
CA SER A 513 21.95 31.49 -36.73
C SER A 513 21.22 30.90 -35.54
N ASP A 514 20.56 29.76 -35.72
CA ASP A 514 19.78 29.12 -34.67
C ASP A 514 20.63 28.63 -33.49
N SER A 515 20.01 28.41 -32.33
CA SER A 515 20.65 27.72 -31.20
C SER A 515 19.82 26.54 -30.72
N LEU A 516 20.48 25.45 -30.32
CA LEU A 516 19.82 24.25 -29.82
C LEU A 516 20.31 23.94 -28.41
N ARG A 517 19.38 23.81 -27.49
CA ARG A 517 19.60 23.35 -26.13
C ARG A 517 18.97 21.97 -25.97
N LEU A 518 19.73 21.05 -25.40
CA LEU A 518 19.28 19.70 -25.07
C LEU A 518 19.42 19.49 -23.57
N ILE A 519 18.42 18.87 -22.94
CA ILE A 519 18.51 18.41 -21.56
C ILE A 519 18.51 16.89 -21.57
N MET A 520 19.65 16.30 -21.22
CA MET A 520 19.84 14.86 -21.18
C MET A 520 19.45 14.32 -19.79
N PRO A 521 18.66 13.24 -19.71
CA PRO A 521 18.34 12.62 -18.42
C PRO A 521 19.54 11.87 -17.81
N GLY A 522 19.51 11.64 -16.50
CA GLY A 522 20.50 10.84 -15.75
C GLY A 522 21.55 11.65 -14.96
N SER A 523 22.24 11.00 -14.01
CA SER A 523 23.25 11.63 -13.14
C SER A 523 24.67 11.57 -13.73
N TYR A 524 25.52 12.52 -13.33
CA TYR A 524 26.96 12.57 -13.67
C TYR A 524 27.75 11.34 -13.19
N SER A 525 27.28 10.61 -12.18
CA SER A 525 28.00 9.48 -11.60
C SER A 525 27.57 8.14 -12.20
N GLY A 526 28.28 7.71 -13.24
CA GLY A 526 28.36 6.33 -13.70
C GLY A 526 27.04 5.64 -14.04
N GLY A 527 26.64 5.67 -15.32
CA GLY A 527 25.65 4.76 -15.91
C GLY A 527 24.43 4.44 -15.05
N SER A 528 23.87 5.45 -14.38
CA SER A 528 22.63 5.27 -13.64
C SER A 528 21.51 5.08 -14.65
N SER A 529 20.81 3.95 -14.55
CA SER A 529 19.51 3.76 -15.18
C SER A 529 18.56 4.82 -14.62
N GLY A 530 17.83 5.49 -15.52
CA GLY A 530 16.89 6.54 -15.13
C GLY A 530 16.79 7.63 -16.18
N GLY A 531 15.75 7.53 -17.02
CA GLY A 531 15.22 8.64 -17.79
C GLY A 531 14.77 9.81 -16.93
N ALA A 532 14.30 10.87 -17.60
CA ALA A 532 13.47 11.88 -16.96
C ALA A 532 12.11 11.22 -16.68
N GLY A 533 12.01 10.54 -15.53
CA GLY A 533 10.75 9.97 -15.07
C GLY A 533 9.92 11.09 -14.44
N ALA A 534 8.67 11.25 -14.89
CA ALA A 534 7.75 12.14 -14.22
C ALA A 534 7.23 11.50 -12.94
N GLU A 535 7.18 12.26 -11.85
CA GLU A 535 6.69 11.73 -10.58
C GLU A 535 5.21 12.04 -10.37
N VAL A 536 4.40 10.99 -10.18
CA VAL A 536 2.99 11.09 -9.79
C VAL A 536 2.83 10.63 -8.36
N TRP A 537 2.27 11.48 -7.51
CA TRP A 537 2.08 11.23 -6.09
C TRP A 537 0.61 10.96 -5.81
N ILE A 538 0.27 9.75 -5.40
CA ILE A 538 -1.06 9.35 -4.97
C ILE A 538 -1.07 9.42 -3.45
N THR A 539 -1.86 10.32 -2.86
CA THR A 539 -1.65 10.74 -1.47
C THR A 539 -2.94 10.98 -0.71
N PHE A 540 -2.93 10.64 0.58
CA PHE A 540 -3.90 11.06 1.59
C PHE A 540 -3.35 12.17 2.50
N GLU A 541 -2.23 12.79 2.11
CA GLU A 541 -1.55 13.86 2.85
C GLU A 541 -1.53 15.17 2.05
N ARG A 542 -2.55 15.41 1.23
CA ARG A 542 -2.65 16.55 0.29
C ARG A 542 -2.27 17.89 0.94
N ALA A 543 -2.74 18.15 2.15
CA ALA A 543 -2.47 19.38 2.88
C ALA A 543 -0.98 19.63 3.15
N ALA A 544 -0.16 18.58 3.26
CA ALA A 544 1.29 18.68 3.44
C ALA A 544 2.03 18.96 2.12
N LEU A 545 1.41 18.71 0.97
CA LEU A 545 2.03 18.79 -0.36
C LEU A 545 1.70 20.07 -1.13
N MET A 546 0.67 20.81 -0.72
CA MET A 546 0.21 22.04 -1.36
C MET A 546 0.71 23.29 -0.62
N LYS A 547 1.23 24.29 -1.35
CA LYS A 547 1.51 25.60 -0.74
C LYS A 547 0.18 26.30 -0.39
N PRO A 548 0.10 27.09 0.70
CA PRO A 548 -1.16 27.73 1.14
C PRO A 548 -1.89 28.60 0.11
N GLY A 549 -1.23 29.02 -0.98
CA GLY A 549 -1.82 29.81 -2.07
C GLY A 549 -2.30 29.03 -3.30
N GLN A 550 -2.05 27.71 -3.37
CA GLN A 550 -2.54 26.81 -4.44
C GLN A 550 -3.75 25.98 -4.00
N GLN A 551 -4.26 26.24 -2.79
CA GLN A 551 -5.51 25.64 -2.34
C GLN A 551 -6.64 26.29 -3.14
N VAL A 552 -7.33 25.52 -4.00
CA VAL A 552 -8.62 25.93 -4.56
C VAL A 552 -9.45 26.50 -3.41
N PRO A 553 -9.90 27.77 -3.47
CA PRO A 553 -10.72 28.32 -2.42
C PRO A 553 -11.91 27.40 -2.23
N SER A 554 -12.15 26.95 -1.00
CA SER A 554 -13.39 26.25 -0.69
C SER A 554 -14.54 27.12 -1.22
N PRO A 555 -15.58 26.50 -1.84
CA PRO A 555 -16.75 27.21 -2.32
C PRO A 555 -17.22 28.28 -1.31
N VAL A 556 -17.68 29.44 -1.79
CA VAL A 556 -18.15 30.52 -0.91
C VAL A 556 -19.35 30.01 -0.11
N GLN A 557 -19.27 30.06 1.23
CA GLN A 557 -20.34 29.61 2.13
C GLN A 557 -21.71 30.15 1.72
N LYS A 558 -22.69 29.26 1.60
CA LYS A 558 -24.08 29.61 1.32
C LYS A 558 -25.02 28.49 1.78
N CYS A 559 -25.44 28.59 3.04
CA CYS A 559 -26.50 27.78 3.60
C CYS A 559 -27.70 27.52 2.66
N GLY A 560 -27.95 26.25 2.36
CA GLY A 560 -28.98 25.75 1.47
C GLY A 560 -28.53 25.47 0.04
N ASP A 561 -27.23 25.49 -0.25
CA ASP A 561 -26.68 25.20 -1.58
C ASP A 561 -26.19 23.75 -1.76
N GLY A 562 -26.33 22.95 -0.71
CA GLY A 562 -25.93 21.56 -0.61
C GLY A 562 -24.52 21.36 -0.07
N LEU A 563 -23.65 22.37 -0.11
CA LEU A 563 -22.21 22.26 0.16
C LEU A 563 -21.92 22.51 1.64
N ILE A 564 -21.02 21.72 2.24
CA ILE A 564 -20.53 21.98 3.61
C ILE A 564 -19.15 22.61 3.50
N VAL A 565 -19.08 23.95 3.62
CA VAL A 565 -17.82 24.70 3.57
C VAL A 565 -17.63 25.52 4.83
N ALA A 566 -16.45 25.43 5.46
CA ALA A 566 -16.19 26.12 6.72
C ALA A 566 -16.50 27.63 6.61
N PRO A 567 -17.21 28.22 7.59
CA PRO A 567 -17.66 27.70 8.89
C PRO A 567 -19.01 26.95 8.92
N GLU A 568 -19.59 26.54 7.79
CA GLU A 568 -20.79 25.68 7.80
C GLU A 568 -20.48 24.35 8.46
N TYR A 569 -21.44 23.91 9.27
CA TYR A 569 -21.40 22.65 9.99
C TYR A 569 -22.20 21.56 9.27
N CYS A 570 -23.21 21.96 8.49
CA CYS A 570 -24.13 21.09 7.76
C CYS A 570 -24.84 21.89 6.67
N ASP A 571 -25.35 21.23 5.61
CA ASP A 571 -26.14 21.87 4.54
C ASP A 571 -27.02 20.79 3.86
N PRO A 572 -28.24 21.07 3.35
CA PRO A 572 -29.06 22.29 3.53
C PRO A 572 -29.78 22.37 4.88
N PRO A 573 -30.43 23.49 5.23
CA PRO A 573 -31.31 23.56 6.39
C PRO A 573 -32.24 22.37 6.51
N ALA A 574 -32.40 21.87 7.73
CA ALA A 574 -33.17 20.67 8.05
C ALA A 574 -32.62 19.35 7.46
N SER A 575 -31.45 19.34 6.83
CA SER A 575 -30.76 18.09 6.46
C SER A 575 -30.26 17.34 7.69
N LEU A 576 -29.97 16.05 7.53
CA LEU A 576 -29.30 15.28 8.57
C LEU A 576 -27.85 15.77 8.73
N CYS A 577 -27.38 15.82 9.97
CA CYS A 577 -26.02 16.21 10.31
C CYS A 577 -25.51 15.38 11.51
N ALA A 578 -24.19 15.33 11.72
CA ALA A 578 -23.59 14.64 12.87
C ALA A 578 -23.13 15.67 13.90
N THR A 579 -23.47 15.49 15.17
CA THR A 579 -22.98 16.38 16.25
C THR A 579 -21.48 16.10 16.53
N PRO A 580 -20.80 16.88 17.39
CA PRO A 580 -19.40 16.60 17.77
C PRO A 580 -19.18 15.21 18.38
N ASN A 581 -20.26 14.58 18.82
CA ASN A 581 -20.32 13.14 19.03
C ASN A 581 -20.73 12.48 17.71
N VAL A 582 -19.77 11.84 17.02
CA VAL A 582 -19.95 11.21 15.69
C VAL A 582 -21.13 10.22 15.67
N PHE A 583 -21.52 9.69 16.83
CA PHE A 583 -22.61 8.73 17.01
C PHE A 583 -23.98 9.36 17.31
N GLU A 584 -24.08 10.68 17.41
CA GLU A 584 -25.33 11.39 17.71
C GLU A 584 -25.70 12.30 16.52
N ARG A 585 -26.79 11.93 15.84
CA ARG A 585 -27.29 12.62 14.65
C ARG A 585 -28.22 13.75 15.04
N GLY A 586 -28.27 14.77 14.20
CA GLY A 586 -29.11 15.92 14.38
C GLY A 586 -29.71 16.43 13.08
N THR A 587 -30.43 17.53 13.20
CA THR A 587 -31.04 18.27 12.11
C THR A 587 -30.28 19.57 11.93
N CYS A 588 -29.92 19.87 10.69
CA CYS A 588 -29.17 21.05 10.35
C CYS A 588 -29.97 22.30 10.66
N SER A 589 -29.37 23.24 11.39
CA SER A 589 -30.01 24.50 11.73
C SER A 589 -30.33 25.33 10.47
N ASN A 590 -31.30 26.25 10.58
CA ASN A 590 -31.68 27.12 9.45
C ASN A 590 -30.56 28.05 8.97
N ASP A 591 -29.50 28.21 9.76
CA ASP A 591 -28.31 28.99 9.42
C ASP A 591 -27.09 28.12 9.07
N CYS A 592 -27.25 26.79 9.01
CA CYS A 592 -26.21 25.82 8.64
C CYS A 592 -24.97 25.80 9.54
N LYS A 593 -25.04 26.46 10.71
CA LYS A 593 -23.91 26.62 11.64
C LYS A 593 -23.87 25.58 12.74
N THR A 594 -24.98 24.91 13.00
CA THR A 594 -25.06 23.92 14.08
C THR A 594 -25.87 22.72 13.64
N CYS A 595 -25.46 21.56 14.14
CA CYS A 595 -26.29 20.39 14.10
C CYS A 595 -27.06 20.26 15.41
N VAL A 596 -28.38 20.37 15.33
CA VAL A 596 -29.26 20.23 16.49
C VAL A 596 -29.52 18.75 16.71
N ALA A 597 -28.89 18.16 17.72
CA ALA A 597 -29.05 16.75 18.08
C ALA A 597 -30.54 16.35 18.06
N LYS A 598 -30.87 15.31 17.29
CA LYS A 598 -32.14 14.63 17.38
C LYS A 598 -31.95 13.64 18.52
N PRO A 599 -32.67 13.78 19.65
CA PRO A 599 -32.50 12.86 20.75
C PRO A 599 -32.73 11.43 20.25
N LYS A 600 -31.82 10.52 20.62
CA LYS A 600 -32.02 9.08 20.43
C LYS A 600 -33.38 8.73 21.02
N ALA A 601 -34.21 7.99 20.27
CA ALA A 601 -35.51 7.53 20.75
C ALA A 601 -35.32 6.87 22.12
N ALA A 602 -36.03 7.38 23.13
CA ALA A 602 -35.75 7.09 24.52
C ALA A 602 -37.00 6.53 25.20
N CYS A 603 -37.04 5.20 25.30
CA CYS A 603 -38.14 4.49 25.96
C CYS A 603 -38.49 5.09 27.31
N GLY A 604 -39.75 5.45 27.51
CA GLY A 604 -40.28 5.93 28.77
C GLY A 604 -40.22 7.45 28.95
N ASN A 605 -39.99 8.20 27.85
CA ASN A 605 -40.10 9.65 27.79
C ASN A 605 -41.56 10.15 27.60
N LYS A 606 -42.50 9.22 27.41
CA LYS A 606 -43.96 9.42 27.22
C LYS A 606 -44.35 10.03 25.88
N ILE A 607 -43.50 9.92 24.87
CA ILE A 607 -43.75 10.38 23.50
C ILE A 607 -43.47 9.20 22.58
N LEU A 608 -44.48 8.71 21.85
CA LEU A 608 -44.30 7.59 20.93
C LEU A 608 -43.59 8.07 19.66
N GLU A 609 -42.29 7.79 19.54
CA GLU A 609 -41.42 8.22 18.45
C GLU A 609 -41.42 7.20 17.29
N VAL A 610 -41.04 7.64 16.08
CA VAL A 610 -40.96 6.75 14.91
C VAL A 610 -39.86 5.70 15.16
N GLY A 611 -40.25 4.42 15.21
CA GLY A 611 -39.39 3.28 15.58
C GLY A 611 -39.73 2.65 16.94
N GLU A 612 -40.58 3.29 17.75
CA GLU A 612 -41.04 2.74 19.04
C GLU A 612 -42.40 2.04 18.89
N GLN A 613 -42.55 0.85 19.48
CA GLN A 613 -43.85 0.16 19.55
C GLN A 613 -44.65 0.55 20.80
N CYS A 614 -43.99 1.09 21.82
CA CYS A 614 -44.60 1.49 23.08
C CYS A 614 -43.71 2.44 23.89
N GLU A 615 -44.34 3.28 24.70
CA GLU A 615 -43.70 4.14 25.69
C GLU A 615 -44.07 3.75 27.13
N VAL A 616 -45.30 3.31 27.29
CA VAL A 616 -45.82 2.74 28.53
C VAL A 616 -46.50 1.42 28.25
N ALA A 617 -46.64 0.59 29.28
CA ALA A 617 -47.35 -0.69 29.14
C ALA A 617 -48.81 -0.55 28.64
N ALA A 618 -49.41 0.64 28.75
CA ALA A 618 -50.74 0.94 28.23
C ALA A 618 -50.79 1.05 26.69
N ASP A 619 -49.65 1.26 26.04
CA ASP A 619 -49.56 1.33 24.57
C ASP A 619 -49.52 -0.07 23.95
N CYS A 620 -49.27 -1.10 24.77
CA CYS A 620 -49.24 -2.49 24.36
C CYS A 620 -50.61 -3.17 24.50
N ALA A 621 -50.85 -4.20 23.67
CA ALA A 621 -52.03 -5.04 23.79
C ALA A 621 -52.11 -5.72 25.17
N ALA A 622 -53.33 -5.98 25.65
CA ALA A 622 -53.57 -6.52 26.99
C ALA A 622 -52.77 -7.80 27.26
N GLY A 623 -51.89 -7.75 28.28
CA GLY A 623 -51.00 -8.86 28.67
C GLY A 623 -49.55 -8.73 28.21
N LEU A 624 -49.19 -7.65 27.51
CA LEU A 624 -47.82 -7.29 27.16
C LEU A 624 -47.35 -6.07 27.97
N VAL A 625 -46.06 -6.02 28.27
CA VAL A 625 -45.38 -4.92 28.94
C VAL A 625 -44.42 -4.25 27.98
N CYS A 626 -44.25 -2.93 28.15
CA CYS A 626 -43.31 -2.18 27.33
C CYS A 626 -41.90 -2.32 27.89
N ASN A 627 -41.01 -2.96 27.13
CA ASN A 627 -39.61 -3.15 27.51
C ASN A 627 -38.69 -2.86 26.33
N GLY A 628 -37.85 -1.83 26.46
CA GLY A 628 -36.93 -1.39 25.40
C GLY A 628 -37.64 -0.99 24.10
N CYS A 629 -38.67 -0.14 24.19
CA CYS A 629 -39.52 0.33 23.09
C CYS A 629 -40.27 -0.78 22.32
N LYS A 630 -40.33 -2.02 22.84
CA LYS A 630 -41.04 -3.16 22.23
C LYS A 630 -42.08 -3.73 23.20
N CYS A 631 -43.23 -4.12 22.66
CA CYS A 631 -44.26 -4.81 23.44
C CYS A 631 -43.88 -6.29 23.62
N GLN A 632 -43.50 -6.66 24.84
CA GLN A 632 -43.02 -8.01 25.17
C GLN A 632 -43.90 -8.65 26.24
N ALA A 633 -43.92 -9.99 26.30
CA ALA A 633 -44.59 -10.68 27.40
C ALA A 633 -43.80 -10.47 28.71
N PRO A 634 -44.49 -10.32 29.86
CA PRO A 634 -43.83 -10.14 31.15
C PRO A 634 -42.90 -11.32 31.47
N ALA A 635 -41.71 -11.01 32.00
CA ALA A 635 -40.62 -11.96 32.18
C ALA A 635 -40.23 -12.08 33.66
N CYS A 636 -40.52 -13.26 34.24
CA CYS A 636 -40.22 -13.56 35.64
C CYS A 636 -38.72 -13.44 35.98
N GLY A 637 -38.40 -12.78 37.08
CA GLY A 637 -37.05 -12.71 37.64
C GLY A 637 -36.30 -11.40 37.39
N ASN A 638 -37.03 -10.35 36.96
CA ASN A 638 -36.54 -8.99 36.78
C ASN A 638 -36.59 -8.15 38.09
N LYS A 639 -37.09 -8.74 39.20
CA LYS A 639 -37.20 -8.17 40.55
C LYS A 639 -38.29 -7.10 40.71
N ILE A 640 -39.24 -7.00 39.78
CA ILE A 640 -40.38 -6.09 39.83
C ILE A 640 -41.65 -6.90 39.65
N ILE A 641 -42.57 -6.92 40.64
CA ILE A 641 -43.83 -7.66 40.51
C ILE A 641 -44.79 -6.86 39.63
N GLU A 642 -44.97 -7.32 38.39
CA GLU A 642 -45.80 -6.66 37.37
C GLU A 642 -47.27 -7.14 37.41
N PRO A 643 -48.23 -6.38 36.84
CA PRO A 643 -49.63 -6.79 36.79
C PRO A 643 -49.83 -8.07 35.96
N GLY A 644 -50.01 -9.20 36.66
CA GLY A 644 -50.10 -10.54 36.06
C GLY A 644 -49.16 -11.56 36.71
N GLU A 645 -48.18 -11.09 37.48
CA GLU A 645 -47.22 -11.91 38.22
C GLU A 645 -47.64 -12.10 39.68
N GLN A 646 -47.43 -13.29 40.23
CA GLN A 646 -47.65 -13.58 41.66
C GLN A 646 -46.36 -13.55 42.47
N CYS A 647 -45.20 -13.60 41.81
CA CYS A 647 -43.89 -13.63 42.44
C CYS A 647 -42.80 -13.33 41.41
N GLU A 648 -41.70 -12.76 41.91
CA GLU A 648 -40.46 -12.51 41.16
C GLU A 648 -39.29 -13.35 41.69
N SER A 649 -39.40 -13.73 42.95
CA SER A 649 -38.46 -14.58 43.65
C SER A 649 -39.21 -15.51 44.60
N ALA A 650 -38.52 -16.55 45.09
CA ALA A 650 -39.10 -17.42 46.11
C ALA A 650 -39.45 -16.68 47.42
N ALA A 651 -38.89 -15.48 47.65
CA ALA A 651 -39.21 -14.66 48.82
C ALA A 651 -40.60 -14.02 48.75
N ASP A 652 -41.16 -13.88 47.55
CA ASP A 652 -42.49 -13.30 47.32
C ASP A 652 -43.61 -14.32 47.52
N CYS A 653 -43.26 -15.60 47.71
CA CYS A 653 -44.20 -16.70 47.91
C CYS A 653 -44.37 -17.09 49.40
N PRO A 654 -45.56 -17.60 49.79
CA PRO A 654 -45.80 -18.13 51.12
C PRO A 654 -44.81 -19.24 51.51
N THR A 655 -44.53 -19.38 52.80
CA THR A 655 -43.56 -20.35 53.34
C THR A 655 -43.82 -21.77 52.80
N GLY A 656 -42.85 -22.33 52.06
CA GLY A 656 -42.93 -23.66 51.46
C GLY A 656 -43.27 -23.69 49.95
N MET A 657 -43.42 -22.54 49.30
CA MET A 657 -43.61 -22.41 47.84
C MET A 657 -42.39 -21.73 47.18
N SER A 658 -42.15 -22.03 45.90
CA SER A 658 -41.12 -21.40 45.07
C SER A 658 -41.75 -20.72 43.86
N CYS A 659 -41.18 -19.60 43.43
CA CYS A 659 -41.65 -18.89 42.25
C CYS A 659 -41.22 -19.61 40.97
N ASN A 660 -42.19 -20.02 40.14
CA ASN A 660 -41.94 -20.67 38.86
C ASN A 660 -42.94 -20.17 37.80
N GLY A 661 -42.43 -19.54 36.73
CA GLY A 661 -43.25 -18.95 35.66
C GLY A 661 -44.24 -17.89 36.17
N CYS A 662 -43.77 -16.93 36.97
CA CYS A 662 -44.55 -15.86 37.60
C CYS A 662 -45.69 -16.35 38.53
N LYS A 663 -45.68 -17.61 38.98
CA LYS A 663 -46.69 -18.19 39.89
C LYS A 663 -46.04 -18.87 41.10
N CYS A 664 -46.65 -18.71 42.27
CA CYS A 664 -46.21 -19.40 43.47
C CYS A 664 -46.65 -20.86 43.43
N GLN A 665 -45.69 -21.77 43.31
CA GLN A 665 -45.95 -23.20 43.18
C GLN A 665 -45.23 -23.97 44.29
N VAL A 666 -45.85 -25.05 44.77
CA VAL A 666 -45.20 -25.95 45.73
C VAL A 666 -44.06 -26.67 45.00
N PRO A 667 -42.82 -26.66 45.51
CA PRO A 667 -41.72 -27.34 44.84
C PRO A 667 -41.95 -28.86 44.89
N THR A 668 -42.37 -29.43 43.76
CA THR A 668 -42.47 -30.88 43.60
C THR A 668 -41.08 -31.47 43.34
N CYS A 669 -40.46 -32.13 44.34
CA CYS A 669 -39.43 -33.14 44.06
C CYS A 669 -40.19 -34.31 43.41
N ALA A 670 -40.00 -34.56 42.11
CA ALA A 670 -40.77 -35.56 41.35
C ALA A 670 -40.42 -37.02 41.69
N ILE A 671 -39.74 -37.28 42.80
CA ILE A 671 -39.34 -38.61 43.27
C ILE A 671 -39.56 -38.67 44.78
N ALA A 672 -40.34 -39.64 45.26
CA ALA A 672 -40.51 -39.90 46.68
C ALA A 672 -39.18 -40.39 47.30
N GLY A 673 -38.77 -39.86 48.46
CA GLY A 673 -37.52 -40.21 49.14
C GLY A 673 -36.54 -39.04 49.35
N LYS A 674 -35.27 -39.38 49.57
CA LYS A 674 -34.20 -38.39 49.82
C LYS A 674 -33.67 -37.83 48.50
N CYS A 675 -33.68 -36.50 48.33
CA CYS A 675 -33.08 -35.79 47.20
C CYS A 675 -32.09 -34.72 47.70
N ARG A 676 -31.12 -34.28 46.89
CA ARG A 676 -30.19 -33.18 47.24
C ARG A 676 -30.21 -32.05 46.21
N VAL A 677 -30.07 -30.80 46.67
CA VAL A 677 -30.14 -29.60 45.82
C VAL A 677 -29.07 -28.58 46.23
N PHE A 678 -28.51 -27.86 45.24
CA PHE A 678 -27.54 -26.79 45.49
C PHE A 678 -28.27 -25.51 45.93
N SER A 679 -28.60 -25.44 47.22
CA SER A 679 -29.31 -24.32 47.85
C SER A 679 -28.98 -24.31 49.34
N GLY A 680 -28.84 -23.13 49.96
CA GLY A 680 -28.95 -22.97 51.42
C GLY A 680 -27.77 -23.41 52.32
N CYS A 681 -26.71 -24.05 51.81
CA CYS A 681 -25.66 -24.64 52.66
C CYS A 681 -24.22 -24.11 52.48
N GLY A 682 -23.96 -23.26 51.48
CA GLY A 682 -22.64 -22.68 51.21
C GLY A 682 -21.76 -23.53 50.28
N LEU A 683 -20.67 -22.93 49.79
CA LEU A 683 -19.78 -23.51 48.76
C LEU A 683 -19.23 -24.89 49.19
N GLY A 684 -19.48 -25.91 48.38
CA GLY A 684 -18.96 -27.27 48.58
C GLY A 684 -19.89 -28.22 49.35
N THR A 685 -21.12 -27.80 49.67
CA THR A 685 -22.13 -28.66 50.33
C THR A 685 -23.50 -28.54 49.66
N ASP A 686 -24.23 -29.65 49.61
CA ASP A 686 -25.60 -29.72 49.08
C ASP A 686 -26.60 -29.76 50.24
N GLN A 687 -27.82 -29.24 50.04
CA GLN A 687 -28.91 -29.37 51.00
C GLN A 687 -29.66 -30.67 50.77
N LEU A 688 -29.73 -31.51 51.81
CA LEU A 688 -30.48 -32.76 51.80
C LEU A 688 -31.96 -32.48 52.06
N MET A 689 -32.80 -32.99 51.16
CA MET A 689 -34.25 -32.94 51.22
C MET A 689 -34.77 -34.36 51.44
N ALA A 690 -35.70 -34.56 52.37
CA ALA A 690 -36.47 -35.80 52.49
C ALA A 690 -37.95 -35.44 52.38
N ASP A 691 -38.63 -36.03 51.40
CA ASP A 691 -40.07 -35.81 51.16
C ASP A 691 -40.45 -34.31 51.12
N GLY A 692 -39.60 -33.51 50.47
CA GLY A 692 -39.81 -32.08 50.27
C GLY A 692 -39.41 -31.18 51.45
N GLN A 693 -38.87 -31.72 52.55
CA GLN A 693 -38.39 -30.92 53.69
C GLN A 693 -36.87 -30.98 53.83
N ALA A 694 -36.25 -29.83 54.13
CA ALA A 694 -34.82 -29.71 54.36
C ALA A 694 -34.41 -30.41 55.67
N GLN A 695 -33.47 -31.34 55.57
CA GLN A 695 -32.98 -32.17 56.68
C GLN A 695 -31.56 -31.78 57.15
N GLY A 696 -30.85 -30.94 56.38
CA GLY A 696 -29.52 -30.43 56.72
C GLY A 696 -28.58 -30.33 55.52
N CYS A 697 -27.32 -29.97 55.77
CA CYS A 697 -26.29 -29.85 54.75
C CYS A 697 -25.45 -31.14 54.69
N VAL A 698 -25.18 -31.63 53.49
CA VAL A 698 -24.42 -32.86 53.24
C VAL A 698 -23.28 -32.61 52.26
N ASP A 699 -22.23 -33.41 52.37
CA ASP A 699 -21.17 -33.45 51.38
C ASP A 699 -21.71 -34.04 50.06
N PRO A 700 -21.56 -33.34 48.91
CA PRO A 700 -22.15 -33.76 47.64
C PRO A 700 -21.62 -35.12 47.16
N TYR A 701 -20.35 -35.40 47.44
CA TYR A 701 -19.66 -36.61 47.00
C TYR A 701 -20.01 -37.80 47.88
N LYS A 702 -20.14 -37.58 49.19
CA LYS A 702 -20.56 -38.61 50.15
C LYS A 702 -22.03 -39.02 49.95
N ALA A 703 -22.91 -38.05 49.72
CA ALA A 703 -24.32 -38.30 49.42
C ALA A 703 -24.53 -39.00 48.06
N ALA A 704 -23.67 -38.72 47.07
CA ALA A 704 -23.67 -39.42 45.79
C ALA A 704 -23.22 -40.89 45.93
N ALA A 705 -22.19 -41.15 46.75
CA ALA A 705 -21.73 -42.52 47.03
C ALA A 705 -22.77 -43.36 47.79
N GLU A 706 -23.65 -42.71 48.57
CA GLU A 706 -24.77 -43.34 49.30
C GLU A 706 -26.07 -43.47 48.47
N GLY A 707 -26.04 -43.08 47.19
CA GLY A 707 -27.16 -43.29 46.26
C GLY A 707 -28.29 -42.25 46.34
N VAL A 708 -28.06 -41.08 46.94
CA VAL A 708 -29.05 -39.99 46.99
C VAL A 708 -29.10 -39.29 45.61
N PRO A 709 -30.26 -39.07 44.97
CA PRO A 709 -30.38 -38.33 43.71
C PRO A 709 -30.25 -36.80 43.86
N TYR A 710 -29.65 -36.14 42.85
CA TYR A 710 -29.55 -34.66 42.76
C TYR A 710 -30.70 -34.09 41.92
N CYS A 711 -31.33 -33.01 42.38
CA CYS A 711 -32.58 -32.48 41.82
C CYS A 711 -32.54 -30.98 41.48
N GLY A 712 -31.36 -30.36 41.42
CA GLY A 712 -31.18 -28.95 41.03
C GLY A 712 -31.01 -28.72 39.52
N THR A 713 -31.17 -27.47 39.06
CA THR A 713 -31.18 -27.09 37.63
C THR A 713 -29.87 -26.51 37.09
N MET A 714 -28.77 -26.49 37.86
CA MET A 714 -27.47 -26.02 37.36
C MET A 714 -26.55 -27.17 36.94
N PRO A 715 -25.99 -27.16 35.71
CA PRO A 715 -24.83 -27.98 35.37
C PRO A 715 -23.57 -27.37 36.00
N ILE A 716 -22.78 -28.18 36.70
CA ILE A 716 -21.47 -27.77 37.21
C ILE A 716 -20.43 -28.10 36.12
N SER A 717 -19.77 -27.09 35.55
CA SER A 717 -18.63 -27.30 34.65
C SER A 717 -17.31 -27.23 35.41
N ARG A 718 -16.46 -28.25 35.24
CA ARG A 718 -15.03 -28.19 35.58
C ARG A 718 -14.23 -28.99 34.54
N GLY A 719 -13.43 -28.31 33.72
CA GLY A 719 -12.62 -28.97 32.68
C GLY A 719 -13.45 -29.54 31.53
N SER A 720 -12.79 -29.92 30.45
CA SER A 720 -13.35 -30.16 29.10
C SER A 720 -14.28 -31.38 28.92
N LEU A 721 -15.05 -31.80 29.92
CA LEU A 721 -16.05 -32.88 29.78
C LEU A 721 -17.42 -32.44 30.35
N LYS A 722 -18.45 -32.43 29.50
CA LYS A 722 -19.85 -32.25 29.90
C LYS A 722 -20.41 -33.59 30.40
N CYS A 723 -20.60 -33.74 31.71
CA CYS A 723 -21.37 -34.85 32.27
C CYS A 723 -22.80 -34.37 32.57
N ASN A 724 -23.80 -34.91 31.86
CA ASN A 724 -25.21 -34.65 32.12
C ASN A 724 -25.85 -35.89 32.76
N TYR A 725 -26.39 -35.75 33.98
CA TYR A 725 -27.07 -36.84 34.69
C TYR A 725 -28.52 -37.08 34.22
N MET A 726 -29.04 -36.22 33.34
CA MET A 726 -30.38 -36.34 32.77
C MET A 726 -30.41 -36.96 31.36
N ASP A 727 -29.25 -37.25 30.77
CA ASP A 727 -29.14 -37.95 29.48
C ASP A 727 -28.89 -39.46 29.71
N ALA A 728 -29.70 -40.30 29.07
CA ALA A 728 -29.62 -41.75 29.18
C ALA A 728 -28.38 -42.36 28.51
N GLN A 729 -27.74 -41.67 27.56
CA GLN A 729 -26.56 -42.20 26.84
C GLN A 729 -25.22 -41.95 27.57
N THR A 730 -25.13 -40.99 28.48
CA THR A 730 -23.87 -40.63 29.18
C THR A 730 -23.77 -41.16 30.62
N LYS A 731 -24.72 -41.98 31.06
CA LYS A 731 -24.90 -42.41 32.46
C LYS A 731 -23.79 -43.34 33.02
N LEU A 732 -22.94 -43.92 32.17
CA LEU A 732 -21.96 -44.96 32.54
C LEU A 732 -20.52 -44.44 32.75
N SER A 733 -20.24 -43.15 32.52
CA SER A 733 -18.88 -42.60 32.57
C SER A 733 -18.53 -41.85 33.87
N CYS A 734 -19.38 -41.94 34.90
CA CYS A 734 -19.22 -41.18 36.15
C CYS A 734 -19.02 -42.11 37.35
N THR A 735 -17.88 -42.81 37.39
CA THR A 735 -17.40 -43.51 38.59
C THR A 735 -15.96 -43.07 38.87
N CYS A 736 -15.73 -42.35 39.96
CA CYS A 736 -14.38 -42.07 40.45
C CYS A 736 -13.86 -43.25 41.30
N PRO A 737 -12.62 -43.74 41.09
CA PRO A 737 -11.93 -44.55 42.07
C PRO A 737 -11.46 -43.70 43.28
N PRO A 738 -11.30 -44.32 44.46
CA PRO A 738 -10.99 -43.62 45.72
C PRO A 738 -9.59 -42.98 45.73
N ALA A 739 -9.48 -41.90 46.51
CA ALA A 739 -8.33 -40.98 46.57
C ALA A 739 -6.99 -41.65 46.96
N PRO A 740 -5.85 -41.23 46.36
CA PRO A 740 -4.54 -41.51 46.92
C PRO A 740 -4.10 -40.38 47.87
N ILE A 741 -3.63 -40.84 49.02
CA ILE A 741 -2.89 -40.13 50.06
C ILE A 741 -1.48 -39.79 49.55
N LEU A 742 -0.94 -38.65 49.98
CA LEU A 742 0.45 -38.24 49.78
C LEU A 742 1.41 -39.20 50.51
N GLU A 743 2.31 -39.86 49.78
CA GLU A 743 3.56 -40.40 50.32
C GLU A 743 4.78 -40.00 49.46
N VAL A 744 5.89 -39.80 50.19
CA VAL A 744 7.20 -39.23 49.87
C VAL A 744 7.97 -40.07 48.83
N PRO A 745 8.86 -39.50 47.99
CA PRO A 745 9.54 -40.27 46.94
C PRO A 745 10.75 -41.04 47.47
N SER A 746 10.89 -42.31 47.05
CA SER A 746 12.17 -42.98 46.73
C SER A 746 11.93 -44.40 46.19
N PRO A 747 12.88 -45.05 45.48
CA PRO A 747 13.93 -44.53 44.60
C PRO A 747 13.86 -45.10 43.16
N VAL A 748 14.59 -44.43 42.28
CA VAL A 748 15.07 -44.81 40.93
C VAL A 748 14.98 -46.31 40.58
N GLU A 749 14.20 -46.64 39.55
CA GLU A 749 14.32 -47.90 38.82
C GLU A 749 15.12 -47.69 37.51
N LYS A 750 16.19 -48.47 37.34
CA LYS A 750 17.12 -48.38 36.21
C LYS A 750 16.44 -48.84 34.93
N VAL A 751 16.14 -47.89 34.04
CA VAL A 751 15.71 -48.17 32.66
C VAL A 751 16.83 -48.95 31.93
N SER A 752 16.48 -50.10 31.34
CA SER A 752 17.47 -51.00 30.71
C SER A 752 18.09 -50.41 29.45
N LEU A 753 19.32 -50.82 29.14
CA LEU A 753 20.06 -50.44 27.92
C LEU A 753 19.26 -50.73 26.63
N TRP A 754 18.36 -51.70 26.66
CA TRP A 754 17.51 -52.08 25.52
C TRP A 754 16.39 -51.06 25.26
N GLN A 755 15.83 -50.46 26.31
CA GLN A 755 14.84 -49.38 26.20
C GLN A 755 15.48 -48.05 25.76
N LYS A 756 16.75 -47.80 26.11
CA LYS A 756 17.50 -46.63 25.61
C LYS A 756 17.92 -46.81 24.14
N PHE A 757 18.30 -48.02 23.73
CA PHE A 757 18.67 -48.33 22.35
C PHE A 757 17.47 -48.26 21.38
N THR A 758 16.28 -48.70 21.82
CA THR A 758 15.04 -48.62 21.02
C THR A 758 14.48 -47.20 20.91
N ALA A 759 14.65 -46.36 21.93
CA ALA A 759 14.29 -44.95 21.86
C ALA A 759 15.22 -44.16 20.92
N TRP A 760 16.51 -44.47 20.92
CA TRP A 760 17.51 -43.87 20.03
C TRP A 760 17.31 -44.27 18.56
N LEU A 761 17.02 -45.54 18.27
CA LEU A 761 16.69 -46.01 16.91
C LEU A 761 15.41 -45.38 16.34
N ARG A 762 14.41 -45.06 17.17
CA ARG A 762 13.19 -44.37 16.73
C ARG A 762 13.41 -42.89 16.40
N GLN A 763 14.46 -42.25 16.90
CA GLN A 763 14.80 -40.86 16.58
C GLN A 763 15.58 -40.74 15.27
N LEU A 764 16.33 -41.77 14.85
CA LEU A 764 17.13 -41.75 13.62
C LEU A 764 16.33 -41.95 12.32
N PHE A 765 15.08 -42.41 12.40
CA PHE A 765 14.26 -42.78 11.22
C PHE A 765 12.89 -42.07 11.15
N LYS A 766 12.66 -41.00 11.92
CA LYS A 766 11.50 -40.13 11.69
C LYS A 766 11.83 -39.10 10.60
N GLY A 767 11.37 -39.36 9.38
CA GLY A 767 11.12 -38.31 8.40
C GLY A 767 10.03 -37.35 8.91
N PRO A 768 9.92 -36.14 8.33
CA PRO A 768 8.95 -35.15 8.79
C PRO A 768 7.55 -35.63 8.41
N SER A 769 6.68 -35.79 9.40
CA SER A 769 5.25 -35.97 9.15
C SER A 769 4.44 -35.20 10.19
N ALA A 770 3.61 -34.32 9.62
CA ALA A 770 2.47 -33.56 10.16
C ALA A 770 2.79 -32.31 11.01
N PRO A 771 2.05 -31.21 10.75
CA PRO A 771 2.44 -29.86 11.13
C PRO A 771 2.25 -29.66 12.64
N SER A 772 3.27 -29.11 13.30
CA SER A 772 2.99 -28.23 14.43
C SER A 772 2.16 -27.08 13.90
N LEU A 773 1.13 -26.67 14.64
CA LEU A 773 0.44 -25.41 14.42
C LEU A 773 1.50 -24.30 14.54
N GLU A 774 2.09 -23.89 13.42
CA GLU A 774 2.96 -22.71 13.35
C GLU A 774 2.04 -21.50 13.44
N ILE A 775 1.86 -21.04 14.68
CA ILE A 775 1.33 -19.71 14.94
C ILE A 775 2.39 -18.73 14.40
N PRO A 776 2.01 -17.73 13.60
CA PRO A 776 2.95 -16.84 12.93
C PRO A 776 3.89 -16.18 13.95
N ALA A 777 5.17 -16.06 13.59
CA ALA A 777 6.11 -15.26 14.36
C ALA A 777 5.60 -13.80 14.44
N PRO A 778 5.80 -13.09 15.56
CA PRO A 778 5.40 -11.69 15.68
C PRO A 778 6.14 -10.83 14.65
N ALA A 779 5.47 -9.76 14.19
CA ALA A 779 6.03 -8.79 13.24
C ALA A 779 7.41 -8.28 13.70
N ALA A 780 8.35 -8.13 12.76
CA ALA A 780 9.72 -7.72 13.04
C ALA A 780 9.74 -6.33 13.74
N GLY A 781 10.21 -6.28 14.98
CA GLY A 781 10.36 -5.02 15.73
C GLY A 781 10.49 -5.14 17.25
N VAL A 782 10.09 -6.25 17.87
CA VAL A 782 10.19 -6.40 19.34
C VAL A 782 11.54 -7.00 19.74
N ILE A 783 12.53 -6.14 20.04
CA ILE A 783 13.82 -6.55 20.61
C ILE A 783 13.69 -6.58 22.14
N CYS A 784 13.60 -7.78 22.72
CA CYS A 784 13.76 -7.97 24.17
C CYS A 784 15.24 -7.86 24.55
N SER A 785 15.61 -6.79 25.25
CA SER A 785 16.99 -6.51 25.69
C SER A 785 17.42 -7.30 26.94
N ASN A 786 16.64 -8.29 27.37
CA ASN A 786 16.93 -9.11 28.55
C ASN A 786 17.54 -10.47 28.14
N PRO A 787 18.77 -10.80 28.57
CA PRO A 787 19.45 -12.06 28.22
C PRO A 787 18.93 -13.28 29.02
N ALA A 788 17.87 -13.16 29.81
CA ALA A 788 17.28 -14.26 30.56
C ALA A 788 15.92 -14.65 29.96
N THR A 789 15.56 -15.93 30.06
CA THR A 789 14.26 -16.45 29.60
C THR A 789 13.11 -15.67 30.24
N CYS A 790 12.29 -15.01 29.43
CA CYS A 790 11.16 -14.20 29.90
C CYS A 790 9.97 -14.31 28.94
N ARG A 791 8.77 -13.98 29.43
CA ARG A 791 7.53 -13.96 28.64
C ARG A 791 6.97 -12.55 28.49
N PHE A 792 6.13 -12.32 27.51
CA PHE A 792 5.54 -11.01 27.24
C PHE A 792 4.03 -11.17 27.00
N TRP A 793 3.22 -10.23 27.49
CA TRP A 793 1.78 -10.27 27.24
C TRP A 793 1.49 -9.63 25.89
N ASP A 794 1.19 -10.46 24.91
CA ASP A 794 0.87 -10.07 23.54
C ASP A 794 -0.20 -11.04 23.00
N ALA A 795 -1.21 -10.49 22.34
CA ALA A 795 -2.34 -11.24 21.79
C ALA A 795 -1.94 -12.11 20.57
N SER A 796 -0.70 -11.97 20.07
CA SER A 796 -0.16 -12.71 18.92
C SER A 796 -0.18 -14.24 19.07
N CYS A 797 -0.12 -14.77 20.30
CA CYS A 797 -0.14 -16.21 20.57
C CYS A 797 -1.56 -16.80 20.80
N GLY A 798 -2.61 -15.97 20.75
CA GLY A 798 -3.99 -16.38 21.03
C GLY A 798 -4.34 -16.46 22.53
N MET A 799 -5.65 -16.55 22.84
CA MET A 799 -6.14 -16.53 24.23
C MET A 799 -5.59 -17.70 25.06
N GLY A 800 -4.95 -17.38 26.19
CA GLY A 800 -4.40 -18.35 27.14
C GLY A 800 -2.93 -18.71 26.92
N TYR A 801 -2.29 -18.16 25.89
CA TYR A 801 -0.89 -18.39 25.55
C TYR A 801 -0.12 -17.08 25.40
N GLU A 802 1.16 -17.08 25.78
CA GLU A 802 2.06 -15.93 25.72
C GLU A 802 3.36 -16.27 24.98
N PRO A 803 3.95 -15.35 24.22
CA PRO A 803 5.25 -15.57 23.58
C PRO A 803 6.38 -15.69 24.61
N LEU A 804 7.17 -16.74 24.46
CA LEU A 804 8.38 -17.00 25.24
C LEU A 804 9.63 -16.56 24.48
N TYR A 805 10.44 -15.75 25.14
CA TYR A 805 11.75 -15.32 24.65
C TYR A 805 12.88 -15.96 25.45
N VAL A 806 13.89 -16.46 24.76
CA VAL A 806 15.15 -16.95 25.34
C VAL A 806 16.28 -16.17 24.66
N ASP A 807 17.16 -15.55 25.45
CA ASP A 807 18.24 -14.68 24.95
C ASP A 807 17.76 -13.60 23.96
N GLY A 808 16.59 -13.00 24.24
CA GLY A 808 15.98 -11.95 23.42
C GLY A 808 15.35 -12.43 22.10
N LYS A 809 15.33 -13.74 21.83
CA LYS A 809 14.71 -14.32 20.63
C LYS A 809 13.43 -15.07 20.96
N PHE A 810 12.40 -14.86 20.15
CA PHE A 810 11.17 -15.63 20.25
C PHE A 810 11.45 -17.11 19.98
N VAL A 811 10.93 -17.98 20.84
CA VAL A 811 11.10 -19.43 20.70
C VAL A 811 9.78 -20.12 20.39
N GLN A 812 8.73 -19.83 21.16
CA GLN A 812 7.41 -20.45 21.02
C GLN A 812 6.36 -19.73 21.89
N CYS A 813 5.09 -19.98 21.62
CA CYS A 813 3.99 -19.63 22.53
C CYS A 813 3.88 -20.65 23.67
N VAL A 814 3.67 -20.19 24.91
CA VAL A 814 3.54 -21.04 26.11
C VAL A 814 2.26 -20.71 26.89
N ASP A 815 1.64 -21.72 27.47
CA ASP A 815 0.47 -21.55 28.36
C ASP A 815 0.84 -20.66 29.57
N VAL A 816 0.02 -19.64 29.83
CA VAL A 816 0.29 -18.61 30.83
C VAL A 816 0.42 -19.20 32.24
N TYR A 817 -0.44 -20.16 32.60
CA TYR A 817 -0.45 -20.76 33.94
C TYR A 817 0.70 -21.76 34.13
N ALA A 818 1.02 -22.53 33.08
CA ALA A 818 2.14 -23.46 33.10
C ALA A 818 3.49 -22.73 33.14
N ALA A 819 3.62 -21.59 32.44
CA ALA A 819 4.83 -20.76 32.48
C ALA A 819 4.99 -20.05 33.84
N ALA A 820 3.88 -19.56 34.42
CA ALA A 820 3.87 -18.97 35.75
C ALA A 820 4.23 -20.01 36.83
N GLY A 821 3.68 -21.22 36.74
CA GLY A 821 4.01 -22.34 37.62
C GLY A 821 5.47 -22.79 37.55
N LYS A 822 6.17 -22.48 36.44
CA LYS A 822 7.61 -22.71 36.26
C LYS A 822 8.48 -21.51 36.65
N GLY A 823 7.88 -20.41 37.12
CA GLY A 823 8.60 -19.25 37.63
C GLY A 823 9.25 -18.36 36.57
N ILE A 824 8.79 -18.39 35.32
CA ILE A 824 9.34 -17.57 34.23
C ILE A 824 8.90 -16.08 34.43
N PRO A 825 9.79 -15.08 34.38
CA PRO A 825 9.45 -13.66 34.59
C PRO A 825 8.95 -12.95 33.31
N TYR A 826 8.33 -11.75 33.44
CA TYR A 826 7.96 -10.89 32.30
C TYR A 826 9.10 -9.94 31.86
N CYS A 827 9.19 -9.64 30.56
CA CYS A 827 10.36 -8.96 29.96
C CYS A 827 10.50 -7.45 30.24
N SER A 828 9.51 -6.75 30.82
CA SER A 828 9.59 -5.31 31.13
C SER A 828 9.10 -5.00 32.54
N HIS A 829 10.00 -4.52 33.43
CA HIS A 829 9.63 -4.10 34.79
C HIS A 829 10.37 -2.81 35.19
N LYS A 830 9.61 -1.75 35.50
CA LYS A 830 9.99 -0.72 36.48
C LYS A 830 8.75 -0.35 37.31
N PRO A 831 8.82 -0.32 38.65
CA PRO A 831 7.68 0.03 39.49
C PRO A 831 7.44 1.54 39.52
N VAL A 832 6.16 1.98 39.47
CA VAL A 832 5.74 3.36 39.75
C VAL A 832 4.88 3.35 41.00
N THR A 833 5.15 4.25 41.95
CA THR A 833 4.40 4.41 43.21
C THR A 833 3.29 5.44 43.07
N GLN A 834 2.07 5.10 43.51
CA GLN A 834 1.02 6.08 43.82
C GLN A 834 0.26 5.63 45.09
N GLU A 835 0.24 6.51 46.10
CA GLU A 835 -0.71 6.56 47.23
C GLU A 835 -1.08 5.26 47.97
N SER A 836 -0.05 4.58 48.50
CA SER A 836 -0.12 3.70 49.70
C SER A 836 -0.98 2.42 49.69
N ALA A 837 -1.35 1.88 48.52
CA ALA A 837 -1.75 0.46 48.40
C ALA A 837 -1.20 -0.19 47.12
N TYR A 838 -0.63 -1.39 47.23
CA TYR A 838 -0.13 -2.17 46.08
C TYR A 838 -1.29 -2.91 45.39
N CYS A 839 -1.57 -2.60 44.13
CA CYS A 839 -2.42 -3.42 43.25
C CYS A 839 -1.57 -3.92 42.08
N ASN A 840 -1.41 -5.24 41.95
CA ASN A 840 -0.60 -5.82 40.88
C ASN A 840 -1.28 -7.07 40.29
N TYR A 841 -2.00 -6.90 39.18
CA TYR A 841 -2.63 -7.99 38.44
C TYR A 841 -1.62 -8.97 37.82
N MET A 842 -0.35 -8.57 37.70
CA MET A 842 0.73 -9.34 37.09
C MET A 842 1.70 -9.98 38.11
N SER A 843 1.40 -9.89 39.41
CA SER A 843 2.17 -10.57 40.46
C SER A 843 1.94 -12.09 40.45
N ASN A 844 2.92 -12.86 40.95
CA ASN A 844 2.73 -14.29 41.25
C ASN A 844 2.26 -14.52 42.71
N ASP A 845 2.18 -13.47 43.54
CA ASP A 845 1.61 -13.54 44.89
C ASP A 845 0.10 -13.24 44.86
N LEU A 846 -0.70 -14.21 45.32
CA LEU A 846 -2.17 -14.12 45.38
C LEU A 846 -2.67 -12.97 46.28
N ARG A 847 -1.89 -12.51 47.25
CA ARG A 847 -2.28 -11.42 48.17
C ARG A 847 -2.29 -10.04 47.51
N GLU A 848 -1.52 -9.86 46.43
CA GLU A 848 -1.41 -8.59 45.70
C GLU A 848 -2.46 -8.41 44.58
N LYS A 849 -3.19 -9.48 44.23
CA LYS A 849 -4.24 -9.48 43.19
C LYS A 849 -5.64 -9.15 43.72
N LEU A 850 -5.90 -9.40 44.99
CA LEU A 850 -7.23 -9.34 45.60
C LEU A 850 -7.90 -7.95 45.75
N PRO A 851 -7.19 -6.80 45.80
CA PRO A 851 -7.86 -5.52 46.08
C PRO A 851 -8.38 -4.77 44.83
N CYS A 852 -8.20 -5.28 43.62
CA CYS A 852 -8.43 -4.47 42.43
C CYS A 852 -9.85 -4.64 41.86
N VAL A 853 -10.77 -3.73 42.23
CA VAL A 853 -12.15 -3.68 41.74
C VAL A 853 -12.21 -2.86 40.44
N CYS A 854 -12.76 -3.43 39.37
CA CYS A 854 -12.98 -2.71 38.11
C CYS A 854 -14.13 -1.69 38.28
N ARG A 855 -13.96 -0.48 37.73
CA ARG A 855 -15.08 0.40 37.38
C ARG A 855 -15.42 0.21 35.92
#